data_AF-A0A2Z2MMW2-F1
#
_entry.id   AF-A0A2Z2MMW2-F1
#
_cell.length_a   1.000
_cell.length_b   1.000
_cell.length_c   1.000
_cell.angle_alpha   90.00
_cell.angle_beta   90.00
_cell.angle_gamma   90.00
#
_symmetry.space_group_name_H-M   'P 1'
#
loop_
_entity.id
_entity.type
_entity.pdbx_description
1 polymer ?
#
loop_
_entity_poly.entity_id
_entity_poly.type
_entity_poly.pdbx_seq_one_letter_code
_entity_poly.pdbx_strand_id
1 'polypeptide(L)'
;MEITKPFGKKKTLSNRDFLNLDKTHVGRFLWSPADEKYWNGHEGKMGLLKVGDIVLHDVNRKIVGYSSVIEEASKEGKTKEEVIELFKETGIWTEDYREFAEGWFSKSKNGKFYVVKLGNFRKLNKPLKYSEVRGLPSSGGLERVYLIDISPEVLKKLGIVQEGIDTRVVKLDEYFASKGYLYPKHLVSQFYTALKTKGFVILSSLTGTGKTKIAQELAELTSSIWANELPNVFSKWEGTDDEFENSIEEIQRVIKDNRFVILLWGPEGEVRNVEPPFVFWIGHQNKAKAAALVIEKYSAEEALREAGELSRGFKWNLGKYNETFESAVKNHHSKYGSAVVFKVVEIIPLIEPIDASEVSLRVGFKRVAPFKNLKFGDPSSKSFLFLSVRPNWRDSKALLGYYNPLTGEYHRTELLDFLLRAVEDYRNNSTNSKSYFVLLDEMNLAHVEYYFADFLSVLESGRNNKGFTREGIKLHDSREVEAFEGIPRVLKLPPNLYIIGTVNMDETTYSFSPKVLDRAFVVEFHDVDLEKCPPANENSSENFEGLRDALLDDLRGHEGRFLASQKEQMNEAVNELKTINDYWKILQELNRALEPYDLHFGYRVVDEIALFFKNAKESGGKGIIEFESDDEIFDLALLMKVLPKFHGNRKKLEKPLKEVLKLCLDGNSPLDVEYLKLDRLLEMLKNWEKEQENFRFKHTARKVLRMLRELYEIGFASFS
;
A
#
# COMPACT_ATOMS: atom_id res chain seq x y z
N MET A 1 17.21 15.68 22.55
CA MET A 1 18.48 15.84 21.80
C MET A 1 19.59 15.13 22.54
N GLU A 2 20.21 14.14 21.92
CA GLU A 2 21.36 13.39 22.44
C GLU A 2 22.65 14.19 22.19
N ILE A 3 23.52 14.28 23.19
CA ILE A 3 24.81 14.98 23.12
C ILE A 3 25.92 13.95 23.32
N THR A 4 26.64 13.63 22.25
CA THR A 4 27.71 12.64 22.23
C THR A 4 29.08 13.26 21.92
N LYS A 5 30.13 12.66 22.48
CA LYS A 5 31.52 12.92 22.09
C LYS A 5 31.99 11.79 21.16
N PRO A 6 32.76 12.08 20.10
CA PRO A 6 33.34 11.04 19.25
C PRO A 6 34.35 10.18 20.02
N PHE A 7 34.59 8.95 19.54
CA PHE A 7 35.54 8.01 20.14
C PHE A 7 36.97 8.57 20.15
N GLY A 8 37.67 8.39 21.27
CA GLY A 8 39.07 8.76 21.45
C GLY A 8 39.33 10.24 21.79
N LYS A 9 40.53 10.54 22.30
CA LYS A 9 41.02 11.84 22.81
C LYS A 9 41.09 12.98 21.76
N LYS A 10 40.23 13.05 20.74
CA LYS A 10 40.27 14.09 19.68
C LYS A 10 39.21 15.18 19.89
N LYS A 11 39.65 16.44 19.80
CA LYS A 11 38.86 17.66 20.07
C LYS A 11 37.96 18.11 18.89
N THR A 12 38.02 17.49 17.71
CA THR A 12 37.30 17.96 16.49
C THR A 12 36.76 16.81 15.64
N LEU A 13 35.51 16.92 15.17
CA LEU A 13 34.87 15.97 14.25
C LEU A 13 35.46 16.14 12.83
N SER A 14 36.11 15.12 12.26
CA SER A 14 36.63 15.19 10.89
C SER A 14 35.55 14.79 9.85
N ASN A 15 35.71 15.20 8.59
CA ASN A 15 34.78 14.80 7.51
C ASN A 15 34.71 13.27 7.34
N ARG A 16 35.80 12.55 7.63
CA ARG A 16 35.87 11.09 7.56
C ARG A 16 35.07 10.43 8.70
N ASP A 17 35.02 11.06 9.87
CA ASP A 17 34.20 10.61 11.01
C ASP A 17 32.71 10.84 10.74
N PHE A 18 32.36 11.99 10.14
CA PHE A 18 31.00 12.28 9.70
C PHE A 18 30.51 11.28 8.65
N LEU A 19 31.33 10.94 7.66
CA LEU A 19 31.00 9.94 6.62
C LEU A 19 30.75 8.54 7.18
N ASN A 20 31.38 8.17 8.30
CA ASN A 20 31.24 6.85 8.92
C ASN A 20 30.24 6.78 10.10
N LEU A 21 29.46 7.84 10.35
CA LEU A 21 28.48 7.89 11.45
C LEU A 21 27.51 6.70 11.46
N ASP A 22 27.10 6.22 10.28
CA ASP A 22 26.15 5.12 10.11
C ASP A 22 26.69 3.76 10.60
N LYS A 23 28.01 3.68 10.84
CA LYS A 23 28.73 2.53 11.41
C LYS A 23 28.97 2.65 12.93
N THR A 24 28.42 3.69 13.57
CA THR A 24 28.56 3.94 15.01
C THR A 24 27.26 3.64 15.77
N HIS A 25 27.28 3.78 17.10
CA HIS A 25 26.10 3.64 17.96
C HIS A 25 25.08 4.78 17.79
N VAL A 26 25.51 5.94 17.27
CA VAL A 26 24.68 7.14 17.11
C VAL A 26 23.53 6.83 16.16
N GLY A 27 22.30 7.10 16.60
CA GLY A 27 21.09 6.81 15.82
C GLY A 27 20.59 5.38 15.91
N ARG A 28 21.27 4.48 16.65
CA ARG A 28 20.85 3.09 16.84
C ARG A 28 20.40 2.79 18.27
N PHE A 29 21.11 3.32 19.26
CA PHE A 29 20.77 3.13 20.67
C PHE A 29 21.08 4.39 21.49
N LEU A 30 20.21 4.70 22.44
CA LEU A 30 20.56 5.54 23.59
C LEU A 30 20.73 4.63 24.79
N TRP A 31 21.79 4.83 25.58
CA TRP A 31 21.94 4.07 26.80
C TRP A 31 22.64 4.88 27.90
N SER A 32 22.28 4.62 29.15
CA SER A 32 22.88 5.26 30.32
C SER A 32 22.74 4.39 31.57
N PRO A 33 23.59 4.59 32.60
CA PRO A 33 23.36 4.07 33.94
C PRO A 33 21.97 4.45 34.45
N ALA A 34 21.29 3.52 35.13
CA ALA A 34 19.94 3.74 35.64
C ALA A 34 19.88 4.66 36.89
N ASP A 35 21.03 5.13 37.38
CA ASP A 35 21.19 5.55 38.79
C ASP A 35 21.60 7.02 38.95
N GLU A 36 22.00 7.67 37.86
CA GLU A 36 22.63 8.99 37.90
C GLU A 36 21.90 10.03 37.06
N LYS A 37 21.92 11.26 37.58
CA LYS A 37 21.32 12.46 37.00
C LYS A 37 22.13 12.97 35.80
N TYR A 38 22.10 12.24 34.68
CA TYR A 38 22.70 12.67 33.40
C TYR A 38 21.83 13.64 32.58
N TRP A 39 20.86 14.26 33.26
CA TRP A 39 19.81 15.10 32.73
C TRP A 39 19.66 16.35 33.62
N ASN A 40 19.87 17.56 33.10
CA ASN A 40 19.54 18.89 33.70
C ASN A 40 19.18 18.91 35.22
N GLY A 41 20.05 18.39 36.12
CA GLY A 41 19.79 18.36 37.56
C GLY A 41 18.61 17.50 38.08
N HIS A 42 17.91 16.73 37.24
CA HIS A 42 16.75 15.90 37.64
C HIS A 42 16.93 14.41 37.28
N GLU A 43 16.37 13.51 38.10
CA GLU A 43 16.48 12.05 37.99
C GLU A 43 15.84 11.48 36.70
N GLY A 44 16.53 10.51 36.06
CA GLY A 44 15.92 9.34 35.42
C GLY A 44 14.96 9.53 34.23
N LYS A 45 15.25 10.39 33.25
CA LYS A 45 14.34 10.59 32.10
C LYS A 45 14.58 9.74 30.84
N MET A 46 15.54 8.81 30.80
CA MET A 46 15.65 7.90 29.64
C MET A 46 14.46 6.92 29.57
N GLY A 47 13.89 6.53 30.70
CA GLY A 47 12.66 5.72 30.76
C GLY A 47 11.36 6.48 30.46
N LEU A 48 11.43 7.78 30.13
CA LEU A 48 10.28 8.57 29.69
C LEU A 48 10.18 8.68 28.16
N LEU A 49 11.22 8.26 27.43
CA LEU A 49 11.18 8.21 25.98
C LEU A 49 10.16 7.16 25.53
N LYS A 50 9.17 7.61 24.77
CA LYS A 50 8.12 6.75 24.23
C LYS A 50 8.39 6.40 22.78
N VAL A 51 7.83 5.27 22.33
CA VAL A 51 7.85 4.93 20.90
C VAL A 51 7.25 6.09 20.09
N GLY A 52 7.98 6.54 19.07
CA GLY A 52 7.61 7.69 18.23
C GLY A 52 8.31 9.01 18.59
N ASP A 53 8.95 9.13 19.76
CA ASP A 53 9.71 10.34 20.12
C ASP A 53 10.90 10.56 19.15
N ILE A 54 11.14 11.82 18.78
CA ILE A 54 12.23 12.21 17.87
C ILE A 54 13.48 12.61 18.66
N VAL A 55 14.59 11.94 18.36
CA VAL A 55 15.90 12.21 18.97
C VAL A 55 16.79 12.90 17.95
N LEU A 56 17.10 14.17 18.19
CA LEU A 56 18.18 14.88 17.49
C LEU A 56 19.54 14.47 18.04
N HIS A 57 20.49 14.15 17.16
CA HIS A 57 21.84 13.73 17.53
C HIS A 57 22.84 14.88 17.35
N ASP A 58 23.48 15.27 18.45
CA ASP A 58 24.64 16.13 18.48
C ASP A 58 25.91 15.29 18.67
N VAL A 59 26.88 15.50 17.78
CA VAL A 59 28.25 15.00 17.94
C VAL A 59 29.22 16.19 17.92
N ASN A 60 29.87 16.43 19.06
CA ASN A 60 30.87 17.51 19.22
C ASN A 60 30.35 18.93 18.87
N ARG A 61 29.19 19.29 19.44
CA ARG A 61 28.51 20.59 19.26
C ARG A 61 28.06 20.85 17.82
N LYS A 62 27.72 19.78 17.10
CA LYS A 62 27.15 19.84 15.76
C LYS A 62 26.02 18.84 15.64
N ILE A 63 24.89 19.30 15.12
CA ILE A 63 23.74 18.43 14.83
C ILE A 63 24.07 17.63 13.56
N VAL A 64 24.05 16.31 13.67
CA VAL A 64 24.45 15.40 12.58
C VAL A 64 23.29 14.67 11.93
N GLY A 65 22.16 14.53 12.63
CA GLY A 65 21.03 13.72 12.19
C GLY A 65 19.94 13.63 13.24
N TYR A 66 18.87 12.91 12.92
CA TYR A 66 17.78 12.59 13.85
C TYR A 66 17.33 11.14 13.69
N SER A 67 16.73 10.57 14.72
CA SER A 67 16.13 9.23 14.73
C SER A 67 14.81 9.23 15.48
N SER A 68 14.05 8.14 15.38
CA SER A 68 12.83 7.91 16.15
C SER A 68 13.05 6.78 17.16
N VAL A 69 12.47 6.91 18.34
CA VAL A 69 12.44 5.81 19.33
C VAL A 69 11.54 4.69 18.81
N ILE A 70 12.08 3.48 18.71
CA ILE A 70 11.35 2.27 18.25
C ILE A 70 11.12 1.26 19.37
N GLU A 71 11.90 1.32 20.44
CA GLU A 71 11.73 0.46 21.62
C GLU A 71 12.12 1.24 22.87
N GLU A 72 11.22 1.28 23.86
CA GLU A 72 11.41 1.98 25.12
C GLU A 72 12.37 1.23 26.05
N ALA A 73 12.96 1.95 27.01
CA ALA A 73 13.80 1.31 28.02
C ALA A 73 12.95 0.46 28.98
N SER A 74 13.40 -0.77 29.24
CA SER A 74 12.81 -1.60 30.30
C SER A 74 12.86 -0.87 31.65
N LYS A 75 11.73 -0.85 32.37
CA LYS A 75 11.62 -0.25 33.72
C LYS A 75 12.62 -0.85 34.71
N GLU A 76 12.98 -2.12 34.53
CA GLU A 76 13.90 -2.83 35.41
C GLU A 76 15.38 -2.61 35.06
N GLY A 77 15.68 -2.03 33.89
CA GLY A 77 17.04 -1.86 33.36
C GLY A 77 17.70 -3.18 32.93
N LYS A 78 18.68 -3.11 32.04
CA LYS A 78 19.52 -4.24 31.61
C LYS A 78 20.82 -4.31 32.43
N THR A 79 21.33 -5.49 32.66
CA THR A 79 22.65 -5.75 33.26
C THR A 79 23.78 -5.43 32.29
N LYS A 80 25.00 -5.28 32.80
CA LYS A 80 26.20 -5.03 31.98
C LYS A 80 26.37 -6.10 30.89
N GLU A 81 26.17 -7.37 31.25
CA GLU A 81 26.34 -8.52 30.36
C GLU A 81 25.33 -8.48 29.20
N GLU A 82 24.06 -8.18 29.48
CA GLU A 82 22.99 -8.09 28.47
C GLU A 82 23.22 -6.92 27.49
N VAL A 83 23.74 -5.79 27.98
CA VAL A 83 24.09 -4.65 27.12
C VAL A 83 25.25 -5.00 26.18
N ILE A 84 26.26 -5.72 26.69
CA ILE A 84 27.40 -6.17 25.89
C ILE A 84 26.95 -7.15 24.79
N GLU A 85 26.08 -8.10 25.14
CA GLU A 85 25.54 -9.07 24.19
C GLU A 85 24.75 -8.38 23.08
N LEU A 86 23.84 -7.47 23.44
CA LEU A 86 23.07 -6.67 22.48
C LEU A 86 23.96 -5.87 21.52
N PHE A 87 25.04 -5.26 22.02
CA PHE A 87 25.97 -4.49 21.18
C PHE A 87 26.88 -5.36 20.31
N LYS A 88 27.15 -6.62 20.72
CA LYS A 88 27.85 -7.59 19.88
C LYS A 88 26.97 -8.08 18.73
N GLU A 89 25.72 -8.44 19.01
CA GLU A 89 24.76 -8.87 17.99
C GLU A 89 24.50 -7.79 16.93
N THR A 90 24.50 -6.53 17.34
CA THR A 90 24.25 -5.38 16.46
C THR A 90 25.51 -4.87 15.75
N GLY A 91 26.67 -5.50 15.99
CA GLY A 91 27.95 -5.17 15.34
C GLY A 91 28.59 -3.86 15.81
N ILE A 92 28.14 -3.29 16.93
CA ILE A 92 28.64 -2.01 17.49
C ILE A 92 29.85 -2.24 18.39
N TRP A 93 29.97 -3.43 18.98
CA TRP A 93 31.00 -3.76 19.99
C TRP A 93 32.41 -3.94 19.40
N THR A 94 33.11 -2.84 19.14
CA THR A 94 34.52 -2.81 18.71
C THR A 94 35.49 -2.59 19.88
N GLU A 95 36.80 -2.79 19.66
CA GLU A 95 37.83 -2.51 20.69
C GLU A 95 37.82 -1.04 21.14
N ASP A 96 37.69 -0.10 20.20
CA ASP A 96 37.56 1.34 20.48
C ASP A 96 36.26 1.68 21.24
N TYR A 97 35.17 0.95 20.97
CA TYR A 97 33.89 1.12 21.66
C TYR A 97 33.93 0.61 23.10
N ARG A 98 34.69 -0.46 23.34
CA ARG A 98 34.84 -1.06 24.67
C ARG A 98 35.42 -0.07 25.68
N GLU A 99 36.45 0.68 25.32
CA GLU A 99 37.08 1.65 26.23
C GLU A 99 36.09 2.76 26.63
N PHE A 100 35.26 3.22 25.68
CA PHE A 100 34.18 4.17 25.95
C PHE A 100 33.09 3.58 26.84
N ALA A 101 32.63 2.36 26.55
CA ALA A 101 31.56 1.70 27.29
C ALA A 101 31.97 1.37 28.75
N GLU A 102 33.21 0.95 28.99
CA GLU A 102 33.74 0.72 30.35
C GLU A 102 33.75 2.01 31.20
N GLY A 103 33.96 3.17 30.57
CA GLY A 103 33.83 4.47 31.21
C GLY A 103 32.40 4.82 31.65
N TRP A 104 31.38 4.19 31.08
CA TRP A 104 29.98 4.32 31.52
C TRP A 104 29.57 3.21 32.47
N PHE A 105 30.06 1.98 32.28
CA PHE A 105 29.82 0.87 33.19
C PHE A 105 30.35 1.15 34.60
N SER A 106 31.53 1.76 34.71
CA SER A 106 32.13 2.16 35.98
C SER A 106 31.36 3.26 36.73
N LYS A 107 30.37 3.90 36.10
CA LYS A 107 29.55 4.96 36.70
C LYS A 107 28.19 4.48 37.20
N SER A 108 27.78 3.25 36.88
CA SER A 108 26.58 2.66 37.48
C SER A 108 26.90 2.15 38.89
N LYS A 109 26.06 2.50 39.86
CA LYS A 109 26.19 2.07 41.25
C LYS A 109 25.41 0.79 41.54
N ASN A 110 24.33 0.50 40.80
CA ASN A 110 23.51 -0.70 40.96
C ASN A 110 23.73 -1.76 39.86
N GLY A 111 24.62 -1.50 38.89
CA GLY A 111 24.92 -2.41 37.78
C GLY A 111 23.86 -2.48 36.68
N LYS A 112 22.88 -1.57 36.67
CA LYS A 112 21.77 -1.53 35.72
C LYS A 112 21.85 -0.34 34.77
N PHE A 113 21.37 -0.56 33.54
CA PHE A 113 21.43 0.39 32.43
C PHE A 113 20.08 0.50 31.73
N TYR A 114 19.65 1.73 31.45
CA TYR A 114 18.57 1.95 30.50
C TYR A 114 19.14 1.87 29.09
N VAL A 115 18.43 1.18 28.21
CA VAL A 115 18.75 1.07 26.78
C VAL A 115 17.47 1.32 26.00
N VAL A 116 17.48 2.34 25.15
CA VAL A 116 16.40 2.70 24.24
C VAL A 116 16.89 2.40 22.83
N LYS A 117 16.07 1.67 22.05
CA LYS A 117 16.40 1.38 20.66
C LYS A 117 15.87 2.49 19.76
N LEU A 118 16.72 2.95 18.87
CA LEU A 118 16.41 3.98 17.89
C LEU A 118 16.35 3.36 16.50
N GLY A 119 15.44 3.86 15.67
CA GLY A 119 15.25 3.49 14.29
C GLY A 119 15.20 4.70 13.37
N ASN A 120 15.18 4.43 12.06
CA ASN A 120 15.01 5.45 11.03
C ASN A 120 16.01 6.62 11.12
N PHE A 121 17.27 6.34 11.50
CA PHE A 121 18.30 7.37 11.57
C PHE A 121 18.48 8.05 10.20
N ARG A 122 18.13 9.33 10.14
CA ARG A 122 18.30 10.19 8.98
C ARG A 122 19.45 11.16 9.26
N LYS A 123 20.55 10.92 8.56
CA LYS A 123 21.73 11.78 8.58
C LYS A 123 21.48 13.05 7.77
N LEU A 124 21.89 14.20 8.30
CA LEU A 124 21.81 15.46 7.58
C LEU A 124 22.86 15.51 6.46
N ASN A 125 22.54 16.18 5.34
CA ASN A 125 23.49 16.35 4.23
C ASN A 125 24.78 17.09 4.64
N LYS A 126 24.71 17.92 5.68
CA LYS A 126 25.86 18.58 6.33
C LYS A 126 25.63 18.70 7.84
N PRO A 127 26.68 18.60 8.68
CA PRO A 127 26.54 18.82 10.11
C PRO A 127 26.30 20.31 10.41
N LEU A 128 25.23 20.61 11.14
CA LEU A 128 24.82 21.99 11.47
C LEU A 128 25.45 22.45 12.78
N LYS A 129 25.97 23.68 12.82
CA LYS A 129 26.45 24.33 14.05
C LYS A 129 25.25 24.83 14.87
N TYR A 130 25.43 24.92 16.19
CA TYR A 130 24.40 25.44 17.09
C TYR A 130 23.93 26.87 16.73
N SER A 131 24.83 27.72 16.21
CA SER A 131 24.49 29.06 15.74
C SER A 131 23.59 29.08 14.51
N GLU A 132 23.55 27.99 13.74
CA GLU A 132 22.73 27.85 12.53
C GLU A 132 21.32 27.35 12.85
N VAL A 133 21.06 26.91 14.09
CA VAL A 133 19.78 26.32 14.51
C VAL A 133 19.16 27.18 15.61
N ARG A 134 18.17 28.01 15.25
CA ARG A 134 17.44 28.87 16.21
C ARG A 134 16.63 28.03 17.20
N GLY A 135 16.80 28.31 18.50
CA GLY A 135 16.05 27.68 19.58
C GLY A 135 16.81 26.57 20.33
N LEU A 136 18.04 26.24 19.91
CA LEU A 136 18.92 25.39 20.70
C LEU A 136 19.48 26.14 21.93
N PRO A 137 19.72 25.43 23.05
CA PRO A 137 20.35 26.01 24.24
C PRO A 137 21.79 26.46 23.96
N SER A 138 22.25 27.50 24.66
CA SER A 138 23.61 28.03 24.51
C SER A 138 24.66 26.97 24.87
N SER A 139 25.63 26.75 23.99
CA SER A 139 26.62 25.65 24.09
C SER A 139 27.50 25.67 25.36
N GLY A 140 27.52 26.78 26.10
CA GLY A 140 28.30 26.94 27.33
C GLY A 140 27.75 26.17 28.55
N GLY A 141 26.48 25.76 28.54
CA GLY A 141 25.82 25.07 29.67
C GLY A 141 25.65 23.55 29.50
N LEU A 142 26.11 22.97 28.39
CA LEU A 142 25.88 21.56 28.04
C LEU A 142 27.01 20.62 28.51
N GLU A 143 27.86 21.07 29.44
CA GLU A 143 28.91 20.22 29.98
C GLU A 143 28.32 19.17 30.93
N ARG A 144 28.57 17.88 30.62
CA ARG A 144 28.10 16.69 31.37
C ARG A 144 26.61 16.34 31.21
N VAL A 145 25.92 16.90 30.22
CA VAL A 145 24.54 16.52 29.84
C VAL A 145 24.58 15.52 28.70
N TYR A 146 23.90 14.39 28.84
CA TYR A 146 23.82 13.36 27.79
C TYR A 146 22.57 13.52 26.91
N LEU A 147 21.44 13.89 27.51
CA LEU A 147 20.17 14.04 26.83
C LEU A 147 19.45 15.27 27.37
N ILE A 148 18.87 16.08 26.47
CA ILE A 148 18.15 17.32 26.82
C ILE A 148 16.83 17.43 26.05
N ASP A 149 15.79 17.86 26.74
CA ASP A 149 14.52 18.27 26.12
C ASP A 149 14.74 19.57 25.35
N ILE A 150 14.29 19.59 24.11
CA ILE A 150 14.33 20.76 23.24
C ILE A 150 12.92 21.09 22.82
N SER A 151 12.64 22.39 22.61
CA SER A 151 11.32 22.81 22.14
C SER A 151 11.00 22.15 20.79
N PRO A 152 9.77 21.65 20.59
CA PRO A 152 9.30 21.14 19.30
C PRO A 152 9.51 22.12 18.14
N GLU A 153 9.56 23.43 18.41
CA GLU A 153 9.86 24.45 17.40
C GLU A 153 11.23 24.29 16.73
N VAL A 154 12.20 23.70 17.42
CA VAL A 154 13.54 23.45 16.86
C VAL A 154 13.46 22.41 15.74
N LEU A 155 12.67 21.35 15.95
CA LEU A 155 12.40 20.34 14.93
C LEU A 155 11.64 20.95 13.74
N LYS A 156 10.73 21.88 14.01
CA LYS A 156 9.99 22.62 12.97
C LYS A 156 10.91 23.47 12.10
N LYS A 157 11.80 24.26 12.71
CA LYS A 157 12.76 25.12 11.99
C LYS A 157 13.81 24.35 11.20
N LEU A 158 14.10 23.11 11.59
CA LEU A 158 14.97 22.21 10.85
C LEU A 158 14.26 21.53 9.66
N GLY A 159 12.96 21.79 9.46
CA GLY A 159 12.14 21.12 8.45
C GLY A 159 11.93 19.63 8.73
N ILE A 160 12.19 19.19 9.98
CA ILE A 160 12.00 17.82 10.43
C ILE A 160 10.51 17.58 10.73
N VAL A 161 9.79 18.64 11.10
CA VAL A 161 8.33 18.65 11.28
C VAL A 161 7.77 19.87 10.52
N GLN A 162 6.85 19.70 9.59
CA GLN A 162 6.24 20.82 8.83
C GLN A 162 5.09 21.48 9.62
N GLU A 163 4.79 22.75 9.33
CA GLU A 163 3.61 23.44 9.88
C GLU A 163 2.31 22.72 9.47
N GLY A 164 1.42 22.50 10.43
CA GLY A 164 0.01 22.25 10.14
C GLY A 164 -0.42 20.81 9.86
N ILE A 165 0.33 19.79 10.28
CA ILE A 165 -0.19 18.41 10.29
C ILE A 165 -0.06 17.89 11.71
N ASP A 166 -1.21 17.75 12.37
CA ASP A 166 -1.37 16.93 13.57
C ASP A 166 -0.63 15.60 13.31
N THR A 167 0.20 15.11 14.23
CA THR A 167 0.88 13.80 14.10
C THR A 167 -0.08 12.60 14.15
N ARG A 168 -1.34 12.83 13.79
CA ARG A 168 -2.35 11.84 13.48
C ARG A 168 -2.05 11.35 12.07
N VAL A 169 -1.68 10.08 11.93
CA VAL A 169 -1.77 9.40 10.63
C VAL A 169 -3.22 9.55 10.18
N VAL A 170 -3.44 10.28 9.09
CA VAL A 170 -4.77 10.44 8.51
C VAL A 170 -5.30 9.05 8.20
N LYS A 171 -6.46 8.70 8.74
CA LYS A 171 -7.02 7.36 8.58
C LYS A 171 -7.60 7.16 7.18
N LEU A 172 -7.81 5.91 6.79
CA LEU A 172 -8.35 5.60 5.47
C LEU A 172 -9.79 6.13 5.28
N ASP A 173 -10.61 6.17 6.33
CA ASP A 173 -11.95 6.75 6.29
C ASP A 173 -11.92 8.28 6.09
N GLU A 174 -10.96 8.96 6.73
CA GLU A 174 -10.71 10.40 6.56
C GLU A 174 -10.26 10.71 5.13
N TYR A 175 -9.41 9.86 4.53
CA TYR A 175 -9.04 9.97 3.12
C TYR A 175 -10.26 9.86 2.20
N PHE A 176 -11.12 8.85 2.37
CA PHE A 176 -12.32 8.74 1.54
C PHE A 176 -13.25 9.95 1.71
N ALA A 177 -13.41 10.46 2.93
CA ALA A 177 -14.19 11.66 3.21
C ALA A 177 -13.61 12.89 2.48
N SER A 178 -12.28 13.06 2.47
CA SER A 178 -11.60 14.14 1.73
C SER A 178 -11.82 14.08 0.21
N LYS A 179 -12.08 12.88 -0.32
CA LYS A 179 -12.42 12.63 -1.73
C LYS A 179 -13.92 12.79 -2.03
N GLY A 180 -14.72 13.14 -1.03
CA GLY A 180 -16.17 13.32 -1.16
C GLY A 180 -16.97 12.02 -1.00
N TYR A 181 -16.36 10.93 -0.52
CA TYR A 181 -17.06 9.67 -0.27
C TYR A 181 -17.19 9.40 1.23
N LEU A 182 -18.43 9.37 1.73
CA LEU A 182 -18.70 9.03 3.12
C LEU A 182 -19.04 7.54 3.25
N TYR A 183 -18.17 6.81 3.94
CA TYR A 183 -18.40 5.42 4.31
C TYR A 183 -18.41 5.30 5.85
N PRO A 184 -19.25 4.42 6.43
CA PRO A 184 -19.13 4.07 7.84
C PRO A 184 -17.71 3.55 8.16
N LYS A 185 -17.17 3.92 9.32
CA LYS A 185 -15.80 3.52 9.72
C LYS A 185 -15.58 2.01 9.68
N HIS A 186 -16.50 1.25 10.28
CA HIS A 186 -16.44 -0.21 10.30
C HIS A 186 -16.46 -0.81 8.87
N LEU A 187 -17.11 -0.15 7.90
CA LEU A 187 -17.17 -0.58 6.51
C LEU A 187 -15.80 -0.44 5.82
N VAL A 188 -15.13 0.67 6.03
CA VAL A 188 -13.76 0.91 5.53
C VAL A 188 -12.78 -0.07 6.17
N SER A 189 -12.86 -0.22 7.50
CA SER A 189 -12.00 -1.12 8.27
C SER A 189 -12.17 -2.57 7.84
N GLN A 190 -13.41 -3.07 7.74
CA GLN A 190 -13.67 -4.45 7.32
C GLN A 190 -13.25 -4.71 5.87
N PHE A 191 -13.49 -3.76 4.95
CA PHE A 191 -13.08 -3.88 3.55
C PHE A 191 -11.57 -4.02 3.42
N TYR A 192 -10.83 -3.10 4.05
CA TYR A 192 -9.37 -3.11 4.02
C TYR A 192 -8.79 -4.38 4.67
N THR A 193 -9.26 -4.75 5.87
CA THR A 193 -8.78 -5.96 6.56
C THR A 193 -9.12 -7.23 5.78
N ALA A 194 -10.29 -7.32 5.16
CA ALA A 194 -10.69 -8.46 4.33
C ALA A 194 -9.76 -8.60 3.11
N LEU A 195 -9.43 -7.47 2.49
CA LEU A 195 -8.52 -7.41 1.34
C LEU A 195 -7.10 -7.84 1.72
N LYS A 196 -6.56 -7.32 2.83
CA LYS A 196 -5.25 -7.72 3.37
C LYS A 196 -5.21 -9.20 3.77
N THR A 197 -6.31 -9.76 4.26
CA THR A 197 -6.37 -11.14 4.75
C THR A 197 -6.32 -12.19 3.64
N LYS A 198 -7.11 -12.01 2.57
CA LYS A 198 -7.26 -13.05 1.54
C LYS A 198 -6.91 -12.58 0.13
N GLY A 199 -6.92 -11.28 -0.12
CA GLY A 199 -6.74 -10.72 -1.45
C GLY A 199 -7.88 -10.98 -2.41
N PHE A 200 -9.01 -11.54 -1.95
CA PHE A 200 -10.23 -11.68 -2.74
C PHE A 200 -11.45 -11.27 -1.91
N VAL A 201 -12.08 -10.17 -2.32
CA VAL A 201 -13.24 -9.57 -1.64
C VAL A 201 -14.37 -9.33 -2.63
N ILE A 202 -15.59 -9.62 -2.21
CA ILE A 202 -16.82 -9.35 -2.95
C ILE A 202 -17.56 -8.22 -2.24
N LEU A 203 -17.85 -7.14 -2.97
CA LEU A 203 -18.61 -5.98 -2.50
C LEU A 203 -20.04 -6.10 -3.03
N SER A 204 -21.02 -6.17 -2.13
CA SER A 204 -22.42 -6.42 -2.48
C SER A 204 -23.32 -5.31 -1.93
N SER A 205 -24.28 -4.83 -2.72
CA SER A 205 -25.31 -3.87 -2.29
C SER A 205 -26.25 -3.46 -3.43
N LEU A 206 -27.22 -2.61 -3.09
CA LEU A 206 -27.97 -1.80 -4.06
C LEU A 206 -27.05 -0.95 -4.94
N THR A 207 -27.54 -0.59 -6.12
CA THR A 207 -26.85 0.30 -7.07
C THR A 207 -26.64 1.69 -6.47
N GLY A 208 -25.53 2.35 -6.82
CA GLY A 208 -25.25 3.73 -6.40
C GLY A 208 -24.62 3.93 -5.01
N THR A 209 -24.29 2.87 -4.27
CA THR A 209 -23.71 2.94 -2.90
C THR A 209 -22.19 3.14 -2.86
N GLY A 210 -21.53 3.36 -3.99
CA GLY A 210 -20.09 3.65 -4.05
C GLY A 210 -19.16 2.43 -3.97
N LYS A 211 -19.64 1.19 -4.19
CA LYS A 211 -18.82 -0.05 -4.21
C LYS A 211 -17.59 0.05 -5.12
N THR A 212 -17.76 0.59 -6.32
CA THR A 212 -16.68 0.72 -7.30
C THR A 212 -15.67 1.79 -6.87
N LYS A 213 -16.13 2.84 -6.17
CA LYS A 213 -15.31 3.98 -5.76
C LYS A 213 -14.35 3.66 -4.62
N ILE A 214 -14.77 2.93 -3.60
CA ILE A 214 -13.88 2.53 -2.50
C ILE A 214 -12.66 1.73 -3.01
N ALA A 215 -12.87 0.86 -4.01
CA ALA A 215 -11.81 0.08 -4.63
C ALA A 215 -10.90 0.93 -5.54
N GLN A 216 -11.48 1.80 -6.35
CA GLN A 216 -10.74 2.72 -7.22
C GLN A 216 -9.85 3.68 -6.41
N GLU A 217 -10.40 4.32 -5.39
CA GLU A 217 -9.69 5.30 -4.57
C GLU A 217 -8.59 4.65 -3.73
N LEU A 218 -8.78 3.42 -3.23
CA LEU A 218 -7.72 2.65 -2.56
C LEU A 218 -6.57 2.33 -3.52
N ALA A 219 -6.89 1.92 -4.74
CA ALA A 219 -5.88 1.61 -5.76
C ALA A 219 -5.15 2.88 -6.22
N GLU A 220 -5.85 4.01 -6.32
CA GLU A 220 -5.26 5.31 -6.62
C GLU A 220 -4.31 5.76 -5.50
N LEU A 221 -4.71 5.63 -4.23
CA LEU A 221 -3.87 5.96 -3.07
C LEU A 221 -2.59 5.13 -3.01
N THR A 222 -2.63 3.86 -3.45
CA THR A 222 -1.45 2.97 -3.48
C THR A 222 -0.62 3.10 -4.76
N SER A 223 -1.18 3.68 -5.82
CA SER A 223 -0.47 3.85 -7.08
C SER A 223 0.66 4.86 -6.95
N SER A 224 1.85 4.50 -7.47
CA SER A 224 3.05 5.34 -7.39
C SER A 224 2.95 6.49 -8.39
N ILE A 225 2.43 7.63 -7.97
CA ILE A 225 2.35 8.82 -8.82
C ILE A 225 3.31 9.89 -8.31
N TRP A 226 4.62 9.80 -8.58
CA TRP A 226 5.49 10.98 -8.43
C TRP A 226 6.62 11.05 -9.46
N ALA A 227 6.73 12.22 -10.10
CA ALA A 227 7.92 12.66 -10.84
C ALA A 227 9.18 12.70 -9.96
N ASN A 228 9.00 12.78 -8.65
CA ASN A 228 10.06 13.01 -7.67
C ASN A 228 10.91 11.77 -7.35
N GLU A 229 10.38 10.56 -7.60
CA GLU A 229 11.09 9.29 -7.37
C GLU A 229 11.82 8.78 -8.62
N LEU A 230 11.42 9.28 -9.79
CA LEU A 230 12.02 8.89 -11.07
C LEU A 230 13.32 9.68 -11.33
N PRO A 231 14.25 9.12 -12.11
CA PRO A 231 15.35 9.92 -12.66
C PRO A 231 14.77 11.12 -13.43
N ASN A 232 15.38 12.30 -13.26
CA ASN A 232 14.94 13.51 -13.93
C ASN A 232 16.03 13.97 -14.90
N VAL A 233 15.66 14.17 -16.17
CA VAL A 233 16.53 14.61 -17.26
C VAL A 233 15.99 15.93 -17.78
N PHE A 234 16.85 16.94 -17.91
CA PHE A 234 16.48 18.22 -18.48
C PHE A 234 17.08 18.42 -19.86
N SER A 235 16.27 18.95 -20.76
CA SER A 235 16.58 19.26 -22.14
C SER A 235 16.33 20.74 -22.45
N LYS A 236 17.05 21.26 -23.45
CA LYS A 236 16.84 22.61 -23.96
C LYS A 236 16.29 22.56 -25.39
N TRP A 237 15.16 23.21 -25.60
CA TRP A 237 14.54 23.42 -26.91
C TRP A 237 15.14 24.66 -27.58
N GLU A 238 15.56 24.52 -28.84
CA GLU A 238 16.07 25.60 -29.68
C GLU A 238 14.98 26.02 -30.67
N GLY A 239 14.21 27.05 -30.33
CA GLY A 239 13.11 27.57 -31.15
C GLY A 239 12.50 28.82 -30.54
N THR A 240 11.49 29.42 -31.18
CA THR A 240 10.67 30.51 -30.62
C THR A 240 9.62 29.97 -29.64
N ASP A 241 9.03 30.85 -28.81
CA ASP A 241 7.97 30.45 -27.88
C ASP A 241 6.74 29.91 -28.61
N ASP A 242 6.35 30.55 -29.73
CA ASP A 242 5.21 30.12 -30.53
C ASP A 242 5.45 28.75 -31.18
N GLU A 243 6.69 28.45 -31.61
CA GLU A 243 7.05 27.14 -32.15
C GLU A 243 7.04 26.03 -31.08
N PHE A 244 7.39 26.38 -29.83
CA PHE A 244 7.35 25.46 -28.70
C PHE A 244 5.91 25.06 -28.36
N GLU A 245 5.02 26.04 -28.13
CA GLU A 245 3.63 25.77 -27.76
C GLU A 245 2.90 24.96 -28.84
N ASN A 246 3.02 25.37 -30.11
CA ASN A 246 2.43 24.63 -31.24
C ASN A 246 2.94 23.18 -31.32
N SER A 247 4.23 22.96 -31.02
CA SER A 247 4.81 21.61 -31.04
C SER A 247 4.30 20.74 -29.88
N ILE A 248 4.11 21.31 -28.69
CA ILE A 248 3.56 20.59 -27.53
C ILE A 248 2.10 20.19 -27.78
N GLU A 249 1.28 21.10 -28.30
CA GLU A 249 -0.12 20.80 -28.65
C GLU A 249 -0.22 19.67 -29.69
N GLU A 250 0.66 19.69 -30.69
CA GLU A 250 0.71 18.65 -31.71
C GLU A 250 1.13 17.31 -31.12
N ILE A 251 2.14 17.30 -30.24
CA ILE A 251 2.56 16.07 -29.54
C ILE A 251 1.41 15.51 -28.70
N GLN A 252 0.69 16.35 -27.95
CA GLN A 252 -0.46 15.91 -27.16
C GLN A 252 -1.56 15.29 -28.04
N ARG A 253 -1.81 15.87 -29.23
CA ARG A 253 -2.75 15.29 -30.21
C ARG A 253 -2.29 13.92 -30.68
N VAL A 254 -1.02 13.76 -31.02
CA VAL A 254 -0.45 12.47 -31.46
C VAL A 254 -0.52 11.42 -30.35
N ILE A 255 -0.23 11.79 -29.11
CA ILE A 255 -0.38 10.91 -27.95
C ILE A 255 -1.85 10.49 -27.79
N LYS A 256 -2.80 11.40 -27.96
CA LYS A 256 -4.23 11.08 -27.89
C LYS A 256 -4.65 10.07 -28.97
N ASP A 257 -4.11 10.20 -30.18
CA ASP A 257 -4.49 9.36 -31.32
C ASP A 257 -3.77 8.00 -31.32
N ASN A 258 -2.49 7.97 -30.96
CA ASN A 258 -1.63 6.78 -31.04
C ASN A 258 -1.30 6.15 -29.68
N ARG A 259 -1.78 6.73 -28.57
CA ARG A 259 -1.42 6.42 -27.16
C ARG A 259 0.02 6.74 -26.77
N PHE A 260 0.88 7.08 -27.72
CA PHE A 260 2.28 7.45 -27.50
C PHE A 260 2.81 8.32 -28.66
N VAL A 261 3.96 8.95 -28.44
CA VAL A 261 4.76 9.64 -29.45
C VAL A 261 6.20 9.17 -29.39
N ILE A 262 6.89 9.24 -30.53
CA ILE A 262 8.33 9.01 -30.60
C ILE A 262 9.05 10.35 -30.72
N LEU A 263 9.92 10.63 -29.75
CA LEU A 263 10.83 11.77 -29.79
C LEU A 263 12.22 11.30 -30.23
N LEU A 264 12.72 11.88 -31.32
CA LEU A 264 14.09 11.75 -31.78
C LEU A 264 14.94 12.83 -31.13
N TRP A 265 16.11 12.47 -30.59
CA TRP A 265 17.01 13.45 -30.01
C TRP A 265 18.49 13.12 -30.22
N GLY A 266 19.31 14.17 -30.25
CA GLY A 266 20.75 14.08 -30.41
C GLY A 266 21.46 13.49 -29.17
N PRO A 267 22.58 12.76 -29.32
CA PRO A 267 23.14 11.95 -28.23
C PRO A 267 24.06 12.64 -27.22
N GLU A 268 24.11 13.96 -27.14
CA GLU A 268 25.07 14.61 -26.26
C GLU A 268 24.58 14.62 -24.79
N GLY A 269 25.29 13.90 -23.91
CA GLY A 269 25.12 13.97 -22.44
C GLY A 269 24.91 12.62 -21.71
N GLU A 270 24.59 12.70 -20.41
CA GLU A 270 24.48 11.55 -19.49
C GLU A 270 23.22 10.67 -19.70
N VAL A 271 22.30 11.06 -20.59
CA VAL A 271 21.01 10.36 -20.83
C VAL A 271 21.19 8.95 -21.38
N ARG A 272 22.32 8.67 -22.04
CA ARG A 272 22.68 7.29 -22.42
C ARG A 272 22.71 6.34 -21.23
N ASN A 273 23.00 6.84 -20.02
CA ASN A 273 23.14 6.06 -18.80
C ASN A 273 21.89 6.11 -17.90
N VAL A 274 20.80 6.74 -18.35
CA VAL A 274 19.53 6.76 -17.62
C VAL A 274 18.60 5.72 -18.24
N GLU A 275 18.21 4.74 -17.43
CA GLU A 275 17.23 3.72 -17.81
C GLU A 275 15.80 4.25 -17.58
N PRO A 276 14.86 4.01 -18.51
CA PRO A 276 13.44 4.24 -18.28
C PRO A 276 12.86 3.41 -17.12
N PRO A 277 11.79 3.87 -16.45
CA PRO A 277 11.08 5.12 -16.69
C PRO A 277 11.80 6.34 -16.10
N PHE A 278 11.74 7.48 -16.79
CA PHE A 278 12.29 8.75 -16.29
C PHE A 278 11.48 9.95 -16.75
N VAL A 279 11.58 11.04 -15.97
CA VAL A 279 10.94 12.32 -16.31
C VAL A 279 11.87 13.14 -17.17
N PHE A 280 11.37 13.58 -18.30
CA PHE A 280 12.06 14.36 -19.30
C PHE A 280 11.51 15.78 -19.36
N TRP A 281 12.24 16.72 -18.75
CA TRP A 281 11.89 18.13 -18.73
C TRP A 281 12.30 18.81 -20.02
N ILE A 282 11.36 19.53 -20.61
CA ILE A 282 11.55 20.29 -21.83
C ILE A 282 11.60 21.77 -21.45
N GLY A 283 12.81 22.32 -21.51
CA GLY A 283 13.07 23.70 -21.17
C GLY A 283 13.29 24.58 -22.38
N HIS A 284 12.97 25.86 -22.24
CA HIS A 284 13.24 26.91 -23.22
C HIS A 284 13.80 28.13 -22.48
N GLN A 285 14.87 28.74 -23.03
CA GLN A 285 15.55 29.91 -22.43
C GLN A 285 15.82 29.78 -20.90
N ASN A 286 16.26 28.60 -20.45
CA ASN A 286 16.55 28.26 -19.05
C ASN A 286 15.33 28.19 -18.11
N LYS A 287 14.11 28.03 -18.66
CA LYS A 287 12.89 27.72 -17.90
C LYS A 287 12.35 26.37 -18.34
N ALA A 288 12.01 25.49 -17.41
CA ALA A 288 11.24 24.29 -17.73
C ALA A 288 9.81 24.73 -18.10
N LYS A 289 9.31 24.33 -19.27
CA LYS A 289 7.97 24.70 -19.75
C LYS A 289 7.04 23.50 -19.94
N ALA A 290 7.59 22.32 -20.16
CA ALA A 290 6.82 21.09 -20.19
C ALA A 290 7.63 19.95 -19.58
N ALA A 291 6.94 18.88 -19.22
CA ALA A 291 7.56 17.68 -18.69
C ALA A 291 6.92 16.46 -19.37
N ALA A 292 7.72 15.47 -19.73
CA ALA A 292 7.31 14.28 -20.46
C ALA A 292 7.71 13.01 -19.69
N LEU A 293 6.84 12.00 -19.67
CA LEU A 293 7.20 10.69 -19.11
C LEU A 293 7.74 9.78 -20.21
N VAL A 294 9.02 9.42 -20.10
CA VAL A 294 9.67 8.45 -20.98
C VAL A 294 9.57 7.07 -20.35
N ILE A 295 8.95 6.13 -21.07
CA ILE A 295 8.74 4.75 -20.59
C ILE A 295 9.68 3.73 -21.25
N GLU A 296 10.13 4.00 -22.46
CA GLU A 296 11.01 3.11 -23.22
C GLU A 296 12.01 3.96 -24.03
N LYS A 297 13.17 3.38 -24.31
CA LYS A 297 14.29 4.02 -25.00
C LYS A 297 14.91 3.02 -25.98
N TYR A 298 15.09 3.46 -27.22
CA TYR A 298 15.63 2.65 -28.29
C TYR A 298 16.80 3.38 -28.97
N SER A 299 17.73 2.64 -29.54
CA SER A 299 18.60 3.20 -30.58
C SER A 299 17.77 3.49 -31.84
N ALA A 300 18.21 4.46 -32.65
CA ALA A 300 17.58 4.71 -33.94
C ALA A 300 17.53 3.44 -34.80
N GLU A 301 18.59 2.62 -34.78
CA GLU A 301 18.64 1.38 -35.56
C GLU A 301 17.62 0.32 -35.11
N GLU A 302 17.40 0.17 -33.79
CA GLU A 302 16.39 -0.75 -33.24
C GLU A 302 14.97 -0.29 -33.59
N ALA A 303 14.68 1.00 -33.41
CA ALA A 303 13.38 1.58 -33.74
C ALA A 303 13.02 1.45 -35.23
N LEU A 304 14.04 1.39 -36.09
CA LEU A 304 13.90 1.27 -37.54
C LEU A 304 13.84 -0.18 -38.02
N ARG A 305 14.36 -1.13 -37.24
CA ARG A 305 14.24 -2.59 -37.50
C ARG A 305 12.90 -3.17 -37.04
N GLU A 306 12.26 -2.59 -36.04
CA GLU A 306 10.91 -3.00 -35.64
C GLU A 306 9.85 -2.61 -36.67
N ALA A 307 9.49 -3.56 -37.53
CA ALA A 307 8.35 -3.44 -38.43
C ALA A 307 7.04 -3.64 -37.64
N GLY A 308 6.60 -2.59 -36.92
CA GLY A 308 5.42 -2.67 -36.04
C GLY A 308 4.89 -1.31 -35.55
N GLU A 309 4.38 -1.25 -34.31
CA GLU A 309 3.78 -0.05 -33.70
C GLU A 309 4.70 1.18 -33.72
N LEU A 310 6.01 1.02 -33.49
CA LEU A 310 6.99 2.12 -33.50
C LEU A 310 7.04 2.87 -34.84
N SER A 311 6.74 2.19 -35.96
CA SER A 311 6.75 2.81 -37.29
C SER A 311 5.74 3.96 -37.43
N ARG A 312 4.60 3.92 -36.71
CA ARG A 312 3.59 5.00 -36.76
C ARG A 312 4.08 6.25 -36.05
N GLY A 313 4.64 6.10 -34.86
CA GLY A 313 5.22 7.20 -34.10
C GLY A 313 6.43 7.82 -34.81
N PHE A 314 7.26 7.01 -35.45
CA PHE A 314 8.44 7.47 -36.18
C PHE A 314 8.07 8.21 -37.47
N LYS A 315 7.04 7.77 -38.19
CA LYS A 315 6.51 8.45 -39.39
C LYS A 315 6.03 9.87 -39.12
N TRP A 316 5.40 10.14 -37.97
CA TRP A 316 5.03 11.50 -37.58
C TRP A 316 6.28 12.40 -37.46
N ASN A 317 7.32 11.90 -36.79
CA ASN A 317 8.56 12.64 -36.58
C ASN A 317 9.26 12.98 -37.92
N LEU A 318 9.32 12.02 -38.85
CA LEU A 318 9.87 12.23 -40.20
C LEU A 318 9.07 13.23 -41.03
N GLY A 319 7.75 13.28 -40.84
CA GLY A 319 6.87 14.25 -41.51
C GLY A 319 7.26 15.69 -41.21
N LYS A 320 7.77 16.00 -40.01
CA LYS A 320 8.26 17.35 -39.66
C LYS A 320 9.50 17.77 -40.44
N TYR A 321 10.31 16.82 -40.91
CA TYR A 321 11.52 17.09 -41.67
C TYR A 321 11.32 16.98 -43.19
N ASN A 322 10.07 16.81 -43.67
CA ASN A 322 9.74 16.53 -45.07
C ASN A 322 10.51 15.31 -45.64
N GLU A 323 10.80 14.30 -44.81
CA GLU A 323 11.49 13.06 -45.23
C GLU A 323 10.51 11.87 -45.25
N THR A 324 10.62 10.99 -46.26
CA THR A 324 9.83 9.74 -46.31
C THR A 324 10.48 8.64 -45.47
N PHE A 325 9.67 7.74 -44.90
CA PHE A 325 10.15 6.59 -44.11
C PHE A 325 11.20 5.76 -44.87
N GLU A 326 10.98 5.51 -46.16
CA GLU A 326 11.91 4.78 -47.02
C GLU A 326 13.24 5.53 -47.25
N SER A 327 13.20 6.86 -47.34
CA SER A 327 14.41 7.71 -47.50
C SER A 327 15.22 7.78 -46.20
N ALA A 328 14.55 7.88 -45.06
CA ALA A 328 15.18 7.83 -43.73
C ALA A 328 15.84 6.46 -43.48
N VAL A 329 15.20 5.38 -43.97
CA VAL A 329 15.72 4.01 -43.88
C VAL A 329 16.96 3.79 -44.72
N LYS A 330 17.02 4.39 -45.92
CA LYS A 330 18.15 4.22 -46.84
C LYS A 330 19.41 4.97 -46.39
N ASN A 331 19.27 6.05 -45.62
CA ASN A 331 20.36 6.94 -45.19
C ASN A 331 20.84 6.71 -43.74
N HIS A 332 20.38 5.63 -43.09
CA HIS A 332 20.50 5.37 -41.65
C HIS A 332 21.85 5.71 -41.01
N HIS A 333 22.96 5.33 -41.65
CA HIS A 333 24.29 5.47 -41.04
C HIS A 333 24.85 6.90 -41.03
N SER A 334 24.42 7.81 -41.91
CA SER A 334 25.09 9.12 -42.05
C SER A 334 24.46 10.25 -41.21
N LYS A 335 23.15 10.20 -40.95
CA LYS A 335 22.41 11.26 -40.23
C LYS A 335 21.95 10.85 -38.82
N TYR A 336 21.58 9.59 -38.60
CA TYR A 336 20.88 9.14 -37.39
C TYR A 336 21.63 8.06 -36.58
N GLY A 337 22.82 7.64 -37.02
CA GLY A 337 23.56 6.50 -36.45
C GLY A 337 23.95 6.63 -34.98
N SER A 338 23.67 7.75 -34.34
CA SER A 338 23.91 7.99 -32.92
C SER A 338 22.69 8.49 -32.14
N ALA A 339 21.54 8.70 -32.79
CA ALA A 339 20.33 9.25 -32.17
C ALA A 339 19.63 8.23 -31.26
N VAL A 340 18.96 8.77 -30.23
CA VAL A 340 18.15 7.99 -29.29
C VAL A 340 16.68 8.31 -29.55
N VAL A 341 15.85 7.25 -29.50
CA VAL A 341 14.41 7.30 -29.68
C VAL A 341 13.75 7.09 -28.33
N PHE A 342 12.96 8.07 -27.87
CA PHE A 342 12.17 7.96 -26.65
C PHE A 342 10.71 7.70 -26.99
N LYS A 343 10.13 6.66 -26.38
CA LYS A 343 8.68 6.46 -26.37
C LYS A 343 8.09 7.23 -25.19
N VAL A 344 7.28 8.22 -25.53
CA VAL A 344 6.63 9.12 -24.57
C VAL A 344 5.13 8.88 -24.61
N VAL A 345 4.52 8.76 -23.44
CA VAL A 345 3.09 8.43 -23.29
C VAL A 345 2.28 9.56 -22.66
N GLU A 346 2.94 10.51 -22.02
CA GLU A 346 2.30 11.67 -21.41
C GLU A 346 3.24 12.87 -21.48
N ILE A 347 2.68 14.04 -21.84
CA ILE A 347 3.35 15.34 -21.74
C ILE A 347 2.43 16.31 -21.00
N ILE A 348 2.96 16.91 -19.95
CA ILE A 348 2.30 17.90 -19.11
C ILE A 348 2.91 19.27 -19.40
N PRO A 349 2.16 20.21 -20.00
CA PRO A 349 2.58 21.60 -20.11
C PRO A 349 2.49 22.27 -18.73
N LEU A 350 3.45 23.15 -18.44
CA LEU A 350 3.52 23.87 -17.17
C LEU A 350 2.80 25.20 -17.30
N ILE A 351 1.78 25.41 -16.47
CA ILE A 351 1.04 26.67 -16.39
C ILE A 351 1.99 27.81 -15.99
N GLU A 352 2.90 27.52 -15.04
CA GLU A 352 3.97 28.43 -14.64
C GLU A 352 5.33 27.78 -14.95
N PRO A 353 6.18 28.41 -15.79
CA PRO A 353 7.49 27.87 -16.10
C PRO A 353 8.38 27.82 -14.86
N ILE A 354 9.05 26.69 -14.64
CA ILE A 354 9.95 26.51 -13.49
C ILE A 354 11.33 27.07 -13.83
N ASP A 355 11.89 27.88 -12.94
CA ASP A 355 13.24 28.41 -13.13
C ASP A 355 14.27 27.27 -13.11
N ALA A 356 14.99 27.10 -14.22
CA ALA A 356 16.05 26.12 -14.40
C ALA A 356 17.39 26.81 -14.68
N SER A 357 17.56 28.07 -14.26
CA SER A 357 18.80 28.85 -14.43
C SER A 357 20.04 28.22 -13.78
N GLU A 358 19.85 27.40 -12.73
CA GLU A 358 20.92 26.60 -12.12
C GLU A 358 21.42 25.46 -13.04
N VAL A 359 20.66 25.09 -14.07
CA VAL A 359 20.99 24.03 -15.02
C VAL A 359 21.84 24.61 -16.16
N SER A 360 23.16 24.58 -16.01
CA SER A 360 24.10 25.02 -17.05
C SER A 360 24.15 24.04 -18.24
N LEU A 361 23.41 24.31 -19.31
CA LEU A 361 23.42 23.52 -20.55
C LEU A 361 23.80 24.39 -21.75
N ARG A 362 24.88 24.01 -22.46
CA ARG A 362 25.29 24.65 -23.72
C ARG A 362 24.62 24.00 -24.93
N VAL A 363 24.62 22.66 -24.97
CA VAL A 363 23.94 21.75 -25.93
C VAL A 363 23.67 20.44 -25.17
N GLY A 364 22.63 19.70 -25.52
CA GLY A 364 22.41 18.34 -24.98
C GLY A 364 21.49 18.27 -23.75
N PHE A 365 21.71 17.25 -22.92
CA PHE A 365 20.89 16.96 -21.74
C PHE A 365 21.71 16.81 -20.46
N LYS A 366 21.05 17.04 -19.32
CA LYS A 366 21.67 16.83 -18.00
C LYS A 366 20.70 16.14 -17.04
N ARG A 367 21.22 15.24 -16.21
CA ARG A 367 20.48 14.73 -15.06
C ARG A 367 20.33 15.85 -14.04
N VAL A 368 19.10 16.08 -13.59
CA VAL A 368 18.78 17.17 -12.66
C VAL A 368 18.10 16.60 -11.42
N ALA A 369 18.10 17.39 -10.34
CA ALA A 369 17.22 17.12 -9.22
C ALA A 369 15.75 17.22 -9.68
N PRO A 370 14.83 16.46 -9.06
CA PRO A 370 13.41 16.57 -9.39
C PRO A 370 12.91 17.99 -9.14
N PHE A 371 12.22 18.56 -10.12
CA PHE A 371 11.46 19.79 -9.90
C PHE A 371 10.17 19.41 -9.15
N LYS A 372 9.90 20.10 -8.04
CA LYS A 372 8.74 19.79 -7.18
C LYS A 372 7.43 20.05 -7.93
N ASN A 373 6.37 19.35 -7.52
CA ASN A 373 4.96 19.62 -7.86
C ASN A 373 4.43 19.09 -9.22
N LEU A 374 5.03 18.06 -9.83
CA LEU A 374 4.41 17.35 -10.95
C LEU A 374 4.11 15.87 -10.68
N LYS A 375 2.93 15.45 -11.13
CA LYS A 375 2.41 14.10 -11.04
C LYS A 375 2.25 13.57 -12.46
N PHE A 376 3.13 12.67 -12.89
CA PHE A 376 2.92 11.88 -14.11
C PHE A 376 2.12 10.65 -13.77
N GLY A 377 1.07 10.37 -14.53
CA GLY A 377 0.36 9.10 -14.46
C GLY A 377 1.11 8.10 -15.33
N ASP A 378 2.05 7.34 -14.76
CA ASP A 378 2.74 6.31 -15.54
C ASP A 378 1.73 5.25 -16.03
N PRO A 379 1.50 5.09 -17.36
CA PRO A 379 0.56 4.10 -17.88
C PRO A 379 1.01 2.66 -17.62
N SER A 380 2.33 2.43 -17.49
CA SER A 380 2.91 1.15 -17.08
C SER A 380 2.85 0.94 -15.55
N SER A 381 2.68 2.01 -14.77
CA SER A 381 2.45 1.99 -13.33
C SER A 381 1.01 1.71 -12.91
N LYS A 382 0.05 1.63 -13.86
CA LYS A 382 -1.33 1.28 -13.51
C LYS A 382 -1.34 -0.12 -12.93
N SER A 383 -1.29 -0.16 -11.61
CA SER A 383 -1.47 -1.32 -10.76
C SER A 383 -2.94 -1.50 -10.40
N PHE A 384 -3.84 -0.87 -11.17
CA PHE A 384 -5.29 -1.05 -11.09
C PHE A 384 -5.82 -1.42 -12.47
N LEU A 385 -6.65 -2.47 -12.52
CA LEU A 385 -7.37 -2.89 -13.72
C LEU A 385 -8.86 -2.96 -13.42
N PHE A 386 -9.66 -2.28 -14.23
CA PHE A 386 -11.11 -2.30 -14.17
C PHE A 386 -11.68 -3.14 -15.32
N LEU A 387 -12.48 -4.15 -15.02
CA LEU A 387 -13.11 -5.03 -16.01
C LEU A 387 -14.61 -5.13 -15.75
N SER A 388 -15.43 -4.76 -16.74
CA SER A 388 -16.86 -5.01 -16.69
C SER A 388 -17.19 -6.42 -17.18
N VAL A 389 -17.79 -7.24 -16.33
CA VAL A 389 -18.21 -8.59 -16.69
C VAL A 389 -19.32 -8.55 -17.73
N ARG A 390 -19.29 -9.50 -18.68
CA ARG A 390 -20.33 -9.62 -19.71
C ARG A 390 -21.14 -10.89 -19.50
N PRO A 391 -22.45 -10.88 -19.79
CA PRO A 391 -23.35 -12.02 -19.54
C PRO A 391 -23.02 -13.25 -20.39
N ASN A 392 -22.26 -13.08 -21.49
CA ASN A 392 -21.86 -14.17 -22.37
C ASN A 392 -20.58 -14.90 -21.92
N TRP A 393 -19.97 -14.52 -20.80
CA TRP A 393 -18.78 -15.18 -20.28
C TRP A 393 -19.13 -16.57 -19.72
N ARG A 394 -18.59 -17.60 -20.36
CA ARG A 394 -18.88 -19.02 -20.06
C ARG A 394 -17.64 -19.84 -19.71
N ASP A 395 -16.45 -19.31 -19.94
CA ASP A 395 -15.18 -19.96 -19.65
C ASP A 395 -14.11 -18.90 -19.33
N SER A 396 -12.93 -19.35 -18.90
CA SER A 396 -11.82 -18.48 -18.53
C SER A 396 -11.18 -17.77 -19.73
N LYS A 397 -11.57 -18.05 -20.98
CA LYS A 397 -10.96 -17.42 -22.16
C LYS A 397 -11.26 -15.94 -22.26
N ALA A 398 -12.41 -15.50 -21.76
CA ALA A 398 -12.74 -14.08 -21.71
C ALA A 398 -11.78 -13.30 -20.79
N LEU A 399 -11.24 -13.98 -19.76
CA LEU A 399 -10.33 -13.40 -18.78
C LEU A 399 -8.87 -13.60 -19.14
N LEU A 400 -8.46 -14.79 -19.55
CA LEU A 400 -7.06 -15.17 -19.74
C LEU A 400 -6.65 -15.28 -21.21
N GLY A 401 -7.61 -15.25 -22.13
CA GLY A 401 -7.35 -15.51 -23.54
C GLY A 401 -7.29 -16.99 -23.88
N TYR A 402 -6.81 -17.30 -25.07
CA TYR A 402 -6.69 -18.68 -25.52
C TYR A 402 -5.59 -18.84 -26.57
N TYR A 403 -4.95 -20.01 -26.55
CA TYR A 403 -4.06 -20.42 -27.63
C TYR A 403 -4.87 -20.88 -28.84
N ASN A 404 -4.55 -20.38 -30.03
CA ASN A 404 -5.15 -20.82 -31.27
C ASN A 404 -4.22 -21.81 -31.99
N PRO A 405 -4.53 -23.13 -32.01
CA PRO A 405 -3.67 -24.11 -32.66
C PRO A 405 -3.57 -23.97 -34.18
N LEU A 406 -4.52 -23.27 -34.82
CA LEU A 406 -4.53 -23.08 -36.27
C LEU A 406 -3.55 -21.98 -36.71
N THR A 407 -3.46 -20.89 -35.94
CA THR A 407 -2.52 -19.78 -36.22
C THR A 407 -1.19 -19.97 -35.52
N GLY A 408 -1.12 -20.77 -34.46
CA GLY A 408 0.07 -20.93 -33.62
C GLY A 408 0.29 -19.77 -32.64
N GLU A 409 -0.66 -18.84 -32.55
CA GLU A 409 -0.56 -17.62 -31.75
C GLU A 409 -1.49 -17.68 -30.53
N TYR A 410 -1.14 -16.92 -29.48
CA TYR A 410 -1.98 -16.76 -28.31
C TYR A 410 -2.79 -15.45 -28.36
N HIS A 411 -4.11 -15.56 -28.26
CA HIS A 411 -4.96 -14.38 -28.15
C HIS A 411 -4.96 -13.87 -26.72
N ARG A 412 -4.27 -12.76 -26.47
CA ARG A 412 -4.14 -12.15 -25.14
C ARG A 412 -5.36 -11.34 -24.74
N THR A 413 -5.51 -11.12 -23.45
CA THR A 413 -6.51 -10.25 -22.84
C THR A 413 -5.82 -9.21 -21.96
N GLU A 414 -6.49 -8.10 -21.70
CA GLU A 414 -5.97 -7.04 -20.82
C GLU A 414 -5.63 -7.55 -19.42
N LEU A 415 -6.43 -8.49 -18.90
CA LEU A 415 -6.15 -9.13 -17.62
C LEU A 415 -4.90 -10.03 -17.67
N LEU A 416 -4.68 -10.79 -18.75
CA LEU A 416 -3.47 -11.60 -18.86
C LEU A 416 -2.23 -10.71 -18.84
N ASP A 417 -2.22 -9.63 -19.63
CA ASP A 417 -1.09 -8.69 -19.67
C ASP A 417 -0.86 -8.02 -18.31
N PHE A 418 -1.94 -7.68 -17.59
CA PHE A 418 -1.87 -7.15 -16.23
C PHE A 418 -1.28 -8.15 -15.23
N LEU A 419 -1.68 -9.43 -15.30
CA LEU A 419 -1.16 -10.48 -14.44
C LEU A 419 0.32 -10.77 -14.72
N LEU A 420 0.74 -10.78 -15.99
CA LEU A 420 2.14 -10.96 -16.36
C LEU A 420 3.02 -9.83 -15.80
N ARG A 421 2.55 -8.58 -15.89
CA ARG A 421 3.23 -7.43 -15.25
C ARG A 421 3.33 -7.58 -13.74
N ALA A 422 2.26 -8.00 -13.07
CA ALA A 422 2.27 -8.22 -11.63
C ALA A 422 3.28 -9.31 -11.21
N VAL A 423 3.38 -10.38 -12.00
CA VAL A 423 4.34 -11.47 -11.78
C VAL A 423 5.78 -10.99 -11.99
N GLU A 424 6.02 -10.24 -13.06
CA GLU A 424 7.35 -9.70 -13.37
C GLU A 424 7.81 -8.68 -12.32
N ASP A 425 6.95 -7.75 -11.93
CA ASP A 425 7.22 -6.79 -10.85
C ASP A 425 7.59 -7.50 -9.56
N TYR A 426 6.81 -8.52 -9.17
CA TYR A 426 7.11 -9.28 -7.96
C TYR A 426 8.43 -10.07 -8.03
N ARG A 427 8.77 -10.62 -9.21
CA ARG A 427 10.04 -11.33 -9.40
C ARG A 427 11.24 -10.38 -9.32
N ASN A 428 11.12 -9.19 -9.89
CA ASN A 428 12.21 -8.23 -10.00
C ASN A 428 12.40 -7.43 -8.69
N ASN A 429 11.30 -7.04 -8.04
CA ASN A 429 11.31 -6.13 -6.90
C ASN A 429 11.07 -6.81 -5.55
N SER A 430 10.58 -8.06 -5.53
CA SER A 430 10.27 -8.85 -4.31
C SER A 430 9.54 -8.02 -3.24
N THR A 431 10.23 -7.63 -2.17
CA THR A 431 9.66 -6.90 -1.04
C THR A 431 9.27 -5.46 -1.36
N ASN A 432 9.84 -4.88 -2.42
CA ASN A 432 9.56 -3.52 -2.88
C ASN A 432 8.55 -3.45 -4.03
N SER A 433 7.91 -4.56 -4.36
CA SER A 433 6.92 -4.63 -5.45
C SER A 433 5.72 -3.73 -5.18
N LYS A 434 4.99 -3.41 -6.24
CA LYS A 434 3.72 -2.66 -6.18
C LYS A 434 2.57 -3.61 -5.87
N SER A 435 1.52 -3.08 -5.25
CA SER A 435 0.25 -3.79 -5.06
C SER A 435 -0.60 -3.66 -6.33
N TYR A 436 -1.02 -4.79 -6.92
CA TYR A 436 -1.85 -4.86 -8.11
C TYR A 436 -3.29 -5.22 -7.73
N PHE A 437 -4.25 -4.42 -8.19
CA PHE A 437 -5.67 -4.54 -7.90
C PHE A 437 -6.45 -4.79 -9.19
N VAL A 438 -7.29 -5.83 -9.20
CA VAL A 438 -8.23 -6.13 -10.28
C VAL A 438 -9.64 -5.92 -9.74
N LEU A 439 -10.43 -5.07 -10.38
CA LEU A 439 -11.84 -4.87 -10.09
C LEU A 439 -12.70 -5.50 -11.18
N LEU A 440 -13.43 -6.55 -10.82
CA LEU A 440 -14.46 -7.19 -11.65
C LEU A 440 -15.81 -6.54 -11.33
N ASP A 441 -16.26 -5.66 -12.21
CA ASP A 441 -17.52 -4.94 -12.03
C ASP A 441 -18.71 -5.80 -12.49
N GLU A 442 -19.76 -5.81 -11.66
CA GLU A 442 -20.97 -6.61 -11.84
C GLU A 442 -20.67 -8.10 -12.05
N MET A 443 -19.87 -8.65 -11.15
CA MET A 443 -19.31 -10.00 -11.22
C MET A 443 -20.39 -11.08 -11.43
N ASN A 444 -21.59 -10.86 -10.89
CA ASN A 444 -22.75 -11.76 -10.94
C ASN A 444 -23.62 -11.64 -12.21
N LEU A 445 -23.23 -10.85 -13.21
CA LEU A 445 -23.91 -10.85 -14.52
C LEU A 445 -23.74 -12.17 -15.29
N ALA A 446 -22.68 -12.91 -15.00
CA ALA A 446 -22.44 -14.25 -15.51
C ALA A 446 -22.18 -15.22 -14.35
N HIS A 447 -22.33 -16.52 -14.61
CA HIS A 447 -21.98 -17.56 -13.64
C HIS A 447 -20.50 -17.50 -13.28
N VAL A 448 -20.20 -16.96 -12.10
CA VAL A 448 -18.83 -16.74 -11.63
C VAL A 448 -18.04 -18.02 -11.53
N GLU A 449 -18.68 -19.11 -11.12
CA GLU A 449 -18.07 -20.44 -11.08
C GLU A 449 -17.64 -20.98 -12.45
N TYR A 450 -18.05 -20.38 -13.58
CA TYR A 450 -17.64 -20.83 -14.91
C TYR A 450 -16.42 -20.06 -15.42
N TYR A 451 -16.53 -18.74 -15.55
CA TYR A 451 -15.44 -17.95 -16.12
C TYR A 451 -14.29 -17.73 -15.13
N PHE A 452 -14.56 -17.80 -13.82
CA PHE A 452 -13.57 -17.59 -12.75
C PHE A 452 -13.09 -18.90 -12.11
N ALA A 453 -13.45 -20.06 -12.68
CA ALA A 453 -13.18 -21.38 -12.12
C ALA A 453 -11.69 -21.62 -11.81
N ASP A 454 -10.81 -21.29 -12.76
CA ASP A 454 -9.37 -21.49 -12.64
C ASP A 454 -8.76 -20.67 -11.50
N PHE A 455 -9.22 -19.42 -11.32
CA PHE A 455 -8.81 -18.56 -10.22
C PHE A 455 -9.27 -19.13 -8.87
N LEU A 456 -10.53 -19.57 -8.77
CA LEU A 456 -11.07 -20.18 -7.54
C LEU A 456 -10.29 -21.45 -7.15
N SER A 457 -9.88 -22.27 -8.12
CA SER A 457 -9.07 -23.45 -7.88
C SER A 457 -7.68 -23.09 -7.36
N VAL A 458 -7.00 -22.15 -8.02
CA VAL A 458 -5.63 -21.77 -7.67
C VAL A 458 -5.55 -21.03 -6.33
N LEU A 459 -6.55 -20.20 -6.01
CA LEU A 459 -6.67 -19.53 -4.70
C LEU A 459 -6.85 -20.53 -3.55
N GLU A 460 -7.40 -21.72 -3.82
CA GLU A 460 -7.56 -22.78 -2.81
C GLU A 460 -6.27 -23.52 -2.49
N SER A 461 -5.36 -23.61 -3.48
CA SER A 461 -4.10 -24.35 -3.33
C SER A 461 -3.15 -23.78 -2.26
N GLY A 462 -3.44 -22.58 -1.76
CA GLY A 462 -2.58 -21.82 -0.86
C GLY A 462 -1.32 -21.31 -1.57
N ARG A 463 -0.38 -20.79 -0.78
CA ARG A 463 0.86 -20.19 -1.30
C ARG A 463 2.11 -21.01 -0.93
N ASN A 464 3.16 -20.84 -1.72
CA ASN A 464 4.48 -21.44 -1.49
C ASN A 464 5.40 -20.47 -0.71
N ASN A 465 6.62 -20.89 -0.41
CA ASN A 465 7.57 -20.09 0.38
C ASN A 465 7.97 -18.76 -0.28
N LYS A 466 7.80 -18.63 -1.61
CA LYS A 466 8.04 -17.39 -2.36
C LYS A 466 6.77 -16.53 -2.47
N GLY A 467 5.64 -16.98 -1.92
CA GLY A 467 4.35 -16.30 -1.93
C GLY A 467 3.49 -16.52 -3.17
N PHE A 468 4.01 -17.15 -4.21
CA PHE A 468 3.18 -17.56 -5.34
C PHE A 468 2.21 -18.66 -4.96
N THR A 469 1.08 -18.76 -5.66
CA THR A 469 0.17 -19.90 -5.51
C THR A 469 0.90 -21.22 -5.78
N ARG A 470 0.51 -22.28 -5.06
CA ARG A 470 1.18 -23.59 -5.21
C ARG A 470 0.91 -24.17 -6.58
N GLU A 471 -0.36 -24.20 -6.95
CA GLU A 471 -0.83 -24.54 -8.28
C GLU A 471 -0.83 -23.31 -9.18
N GLY A 472 -0.89 -23.53 -10.49
CA GLY A 472 -0.96 -22.47 -11.48
C GLY A 472 -2.00 -22.79 -12.54
N ILE A 473 -2.49 -21.75 -13.19
CA ILE A 473 -3.47 -21.84 -14.26
C ILE A 473 -2.76 -22.27 -15.53
N LYS A 474 -3.22 -23.36 -16.15
CA LYS A 474 -2.66 -23.85 -17.40
C LYS A 474 -3.17 -23.00 -18.57
N LEU A 475 -2.27 -22.32 -19.27
CA LEU A 475 -2.60 -21.43 -20.40
C LEU A 475 -2.46 -22.14 -21.75
N HIS A 476 -1.33 -22.81 -22.00
CA HIS A 476 -1.05 -23.52 -23.25
C HIS A 476 0.08 -24.55 -23.08
N ASP A 477 0.28 -25.40 -24.11
CA ASP A 477 1.35 -26.43 -24.14
C ASP A 477 2.48 -26.11 -25.15
N SER A 478 2.34 -25.07 -25.98
CA SER A 478 3.33 -24.69 -27.02
C SER A 478 4.63 -24.11 -26.42
N ARG A 479 5.81 -24.51 -26.94
CA ARG A 479 7.13 -23.94 -26.55
C ARG A 479 7.42 -22.63 -27.28
N GLU A 480 6.86 -22.49 -28.47
CA GLU A 480 7.10 -21.36 -29.35
C GLU A 480 6.44 -20.10 -28.79
N VAL A 481 5.20 -20.21 -28.33
CA VAL A 481 4.48 -19.11 -27.64
C VAL A 481 5.24 -18.65 -26.40
N GLU A 482 5.81 -19.56 -25.62
CA GLU A 482 6.58 -19.18 -24.44
C GLU A 482 7.87 -18.43 -24.80
N ALA A 483 8.56 -18.86 -25.87
CA ALA A 483 9.83 -18.28 -26.29
C ALA A 483 9.68 -16.95 -27.05
N PHE A 484 8.70 -16.84 -27.94
CA PHE A 484 8.54 -15.68 -28.84
C PHE A 484 7.52 -14.67 -28.34
N GLU A 485 6.46 -15.15 -27.68
CA GLU A 485 5.38 -14.31 -27.18
C GLU A 485 5.53 -13.98 -25.68
N GLY A 486 6.38 -14.68 -24.95
CA GLY A 486 6.64 -14.43 -23.52
C GLY A 486 5.50 -14.88 -22.60
N ILE A 487 4.53 -15.63 -23.09
CA ILE A 487 3.40 -16.14 -22.29
C ILE A 487 3.81 -17.48 -21.68
N PRO A 488 3.73 -17.64 -20.36
CA PRO A 488 4.10 -18.89 -19.72
C PRO A 488 3.03 -19.97 -19.97
N ARG A 489 3.47 -21.22 -20.08
CA ARG A 489 2.56 -22.38 -20.15
C ARG A 489 1.63 -22.48 -18.93
N VAL A 490 2.15 -22.11 -17.77
CA VAL A 490 1.47 -22.16 -16.47
C VAL A 490 1.68 -20.85 -15.73
N LEU A 491 0.58 -20.18 -15.40
CA LEU A 491 0.57 -18.92 -14.66
C LEU A 491 0.31 -19.16 -13.18
N LYS A 492 1.28 -18.81 -12.32
CA LYS A 492 1.08 -18.79 -10.86
C LYS A 492 0.79 -17.37 -10.41
N LEU A 493 -0.24 -17.20 -9.58
CA LEU A 493 -0.63 -15.86 -9.13
C LEU A 493 0.37 -15.34 -8.09
N PRO A 494 0.86 -14.09 -8.23
CA PRO A 494 1.81 -13.52 -7.29
C PRO A 494 1.10 -13.08 -5.99
N PRO A 495 1.83 -12.82 -4.90
CA PRO A 495 1.23 -12.42 -3.62
C PRO A 495 0.83 -10.95 -3.54
N ASN A 496 1.33 -10.11 -4.44
CA ASN A 496 0.97 -8.70 -4.57
C ASN A 496 -0.30 -8.46 -5.42
N LEU A 497 -1.06 -9.50 -5.74
CA LEU A 497 -2.31 -9.42 -6.51
C LEU A 497 -3.54 -9.47 -5.60
N TYR A 498 -4.39 -8.46 -5.73
CA TYR A 498 -5.66 -8.28 -5.03
C TYR A 498 -6.80 -8.26 -6.04
N ILE A 499 -7.86 -9.00 -5.77
CA ILE A 499 -9.04 -9.12 -6.62
C ILE A 499 -10.26 -8.63 -5.85
N ILE A 500 -11.03 -7.75 -6.46
CA ILE A 500 -12.24 -7.17 -5.89
C ILE A 500 -13.36 -7.42 -6.91
N GLY A 501 -14.48 -7.98 -6.48
CA GLY A 501 -15.67 -8.13 -7.31
C GLY A 501 -16.79 -7.24 -6.80
N THR A 502 -17.46 -6.47 -7.65
CA THR A 502 -18.70 -5.76 -7.27
C THR A 502 -19.92 -6.57 -7.70
N VAL A 503 -20.99 -6.48 -6.91
CA VAL A 503 -22.22 -7.27 -7.09
C VAL A 503 -23.40 -6.36 -6.84
N ASN A 504 -24.36 -6.40 -7.76
CA ASN A 504 -25.67 -5.78 -7.57
C ASN A 504 -26.69 -6.84 -7.14
N MET A 505 -27.53 -6.51 -6.16
CA MET A 505 -28.51 -7.44 -5.57
C MET A 505 -29.83 -7.55 -6.38
N ASP A 506 -29.82 -7.19 -7.67
CA ASP A 506 -31.04 -7.12 -8.46
C ASP A 506 -31.46 -8.54 -8.95
N GLU A 507 -32.77 -8.79 -9.07
CA GLU A 507 -33.35 -10.08 -9.50
C GLU A 507 -32.82 -10.62 -10.83
N THR A 508 -32.17 -9.76 -11.62
CA THR A 508 -31.64 -10.05 -12.96
C THR A 508 -30.26 -10.69 -12.96
N THR A 509 -29.72 -11.05 -11.79
CA THR A 509 -28.36 -11.54 -11.63
C THR A 509 -28.28 -12.97 -11.08
N TYR A 510 -27.16 -13.65 -11.30
CA TYR A 510 -26.98 -15.03 -10.84
C TYR A 510 -26.55 -15.08 -9.37
N SER A 511 -27.20 -15.94 -8.58
CA SER A 511 -26.77 -16.19 -7.20
C SER A 511 -25.39 -16.89 -7.17
N PHE A 512 -24.57 -16.53 -6.20
CA PHE A 512 -23.26 -17.17 -6.01
C PHE A 512 -23.38 -18.59 -5.50
N SER A 513 -22.58 -19.49 -6.07
CA SER A 513 -22.41 -20.82 -5.49
C SER A 513 -21.62 -20.76 -4.17
N PRO A 514 -21.85 -21.71 -3.23
CA PRO A 514 -21.08 -21.79 -1.99
C PRO A 514 -19.57 -21.90 -2.21
N LYS A 515 -19.14 -22.42 -3.37
CA LYS A 515 -17.73 -22.50 -3.77
C LYS A 515 -17.09 -21.11 -3.91
N VAL A 516 -17.82 -20.13 -4.43
CA VAL A 516 -17.32 -18.75 -4.58
C VAL A 516 -17.29 -18.08 -3.22
N LEU A 517 -18.37 -18.19 -2.45
CA LEU A 517 -18.53 -17.53 -1.16
C LEU A 517 -17.52 -18.03 -0.11
N ASP A 518 -17.15 -19.32 -0.12
CA ASP A 518 -16.10 -19.85 0.75
C ASP A 518 -14.71 -19.24 0.43
N ARG A 519 -14.51 -18.80 -0.82
CA ARG A 519 -13.22 -18.30 -1.32
C ARG A 519 -13.06 -16.78 -1.20
N ALA A 520 -14.09 -16.03 -0.85
CA ALA A 520 -14.04 -14.57 -0.69
C ALA A 520 -14.49 -14.13 0.71
N PHE A 521 -14.11 -12.91 1.10
CA PHE A 521 -14.89 -12.16 2.10
C PHE A 521 -16.00 -11.40 1.38
N VAL A 522 -17.22 -11.40 1.93
CA VAL A 522 -18.34 -10.66 1.35
C VAL A 522 -18.65 -9.46 2.22
N VAL A 523 -18.44 -8.26 1.69
CA VAL A 523 -18.71 -6.98 2.35
C VAL A 523 -20.02 -6.40 1.79
N GLU A 524 -20.99 -6.14 2.66
CA GLU A 524 -22.28 -5.56 2.27
C GLU A 524 -22.31 -4.04 2.52
N PHE A 525 -22.69 -3.25 1.52
CA PHE A 525 -22.85 -1.79 1.61
C PHE A 525 -24.34 -1.48 1.78
N HIS A 526 -24.84 -1.55 3.01
CA HIS A 526 -26.26 -1.30 3.29
C HIS A 526 -26.51 0.06 3.94
N ASP A 527 -25.62 0.52 4.81
CA ASP A 527 -25.85 1.71 5.61
C ASP A 527 -25.48 2.97 4.80
N VAL A 528 -26.52 3.60 4.22
CA VAL A 528 -26.42 4.90 3.55
C VAL A 528 -26.99 5.97 4.48
N ASP A 529 -26.13 6.86 4.95
CA ASP A 529 -26.53 8.01 5.76
C ASP A 529 -26.62 9.26 4.86
N LEU A 530 -27.84 9.63 4.49
CA LEU A 530 -28.10 10.79 3.63
C LEU A 530 -27.98 12.13 4.40
N GLU A 531 -28.06 12.12 5.74
CA GLU A 531 -28.02 13.34 6.54
C GLU A 531 -26.61 13.91 6.63
N LYS A 532 -25.59 13.06 6.50
CA LYS A 532 -24.16 13.43 6.56
C LYS A 532 -23.52 13.67 5.20
N CYS A 533 -24.31 13.88 4.15
CA CYS A 533 -23.78 14.09 2.80
C CYS A 533 -22.77 15.28 2.80
N PRO A 534 -21.50 15.06 2.41
CA PRO A 534 -20.50 16.10 2.51
C PRO A 534 -20.82 17.27 1.58
N PRO A 535 -20.58 18.53 2.00
CA PRO A 535 -20.65 19.67 1.09
C PRO A 535 -19.62 19.51 -0.05
N ALA A 536 -19.97 20.02 -1.23
CA ALA A 536 -19.12 19.92 -2.40
C ALA A 536 -17.75 20.60 -2.19
N ASN A 537 -16.67 19.81 -2.30
CA ASN A 537 -15.27 20.20 -2.46
C ASN A 537 -14.77 21.37 -1.58
N GLU A 538 -14.42 21.08 -0.34
CA GLU A 538 -13.24 21.73 0.24
C GLU A 538 -12.02 20.90 -0.15
N ASN A 539 -11.35 21.29 -1.24
CA ASN A 539 -10.03 20.76 -1.60
C ASN A 539 -9.02 21.23 -0.55
N SER A 540 -9.02 20.65 0.65
CA SER A 540 -7.87 20.73 1.52
C SER A 540 -6.75 19.95 0.83
N SER A 541 -5.67 20.63 0.49
CA SER A 541 -4.45 20.01 -0.03
C SER A 541 -3.73 19.29 1.11
N GLU A 542 -4.39 18.31 1.73
CA GLU A 542 -3.78 17.45 2.72
C GLU A 542 -2.80 16.50 2.04
N ASN A 543 -1.60 16.41 2.61
CA ASN A 543 -0.56 15.53 2.10
C ASN A 543 -0.78 14.11 2.67
N PHE A 544 -1.39 13.23 1.88
CA PHE A 544 -1.63 11.82 2.25
C PHE A 544 -0.40 10.91 2.08
N GLU A 545 0.80 11.47 1.86
CA GLU A 545 2.06 10.70 1.77
C GLU A 545 2.25 9.76 2.96
N GLY A 546 1.98 10.22 4.19
CA GLY A 546 2.13 9.40 5.40
C GLY A 546 1.18 8.20 5.46
N LEU A 547 -0.10 8.41 5.08
CA LEU A 547 -1.07 7.32 4.99
C LEU A 547 -0.69 6.34 3.87
N ARG A 548 -0.28 6.84 2.71
CA ARG A 548 0.16 6.01 1.59
C ARG A 548 1.35 5.12 1.99
N ASP A 549 2.36 5.67 2.64
CA ASP A 549 3.53 4.91 3.08
C ASP A 549 3.14 3.84 4.11
N ALA A 550 2.29 4.18 5.08
CA ALA A 550 1.78 3.23 6.06
C ALA A 550 0.96 2.10 5.40
N LEU A 551 0.10 2.45 4.44
CA LEU A 551 -0.73 1.52 3.68
C LEU A 551 0.12 0.57 2.81
N LEU A 552 1.14 1.09 2.14
CA LEU A 552 2.04 0.29 1.31
C LEU A 552 2.88 -0.67 2.16
N ASP A 553 3.42 -0.20 3.30
CA ASP A 553 4.11 -1.05 4.27
C ASP A 553 3.18 -2.14 4.84
N ASP A 554 1.94 -1.79 5.12
CA ASP A 554 0.98 -2.73 5.69
C ASP A 554 0.47 -3.79 4.72
N LEU A 555 0.19 -3.42 3.45
CA LEU A 555 -0.15 -4.37 2.39
C LEU A 555 1.02 -5.29 2.02
N ARG A 556 2.25 -4.82 2.19
CA ARG A 556 3.47 -5.63 2.04
C ARG A 556 3.62 -6.65 3.17
N GLY A 557 3.04 -6.39 4.34
CA GLY A 557 3.09 -7.28 5.49
C GLY A 557 4.51 -7.51 6.01
N HIS A 558 4.65 -8.46 6.96
CA HIS A 558 5.93 -8.76 7.58
C HIS A 558 6.93 -9.29 6.53
N GLU A 559 8.08 -8.63 6.40
CA GLU A 559 9.13 -8.92 5.41
C GLU A 559 8.73 -8.74 3.93
N GLY A 560 7.69 -7.96 3.61
CA GLY A 560 7.35 -7.66 2.21
C GLY A 560 6.76 -8.83 1.42
N ARG A 561 6.08 -9.74 2.11
CA ARG A 561 5.55 -10.99 1.56
C ARG A 561 4.08 -10.90 1.09
N PHE A 562 3.43 -9.76 1.27
CA PHE A 562 2.03 -9.51 0.93
C PHE A 562 1.11 -10.62 1.47
N LEU A 563 0.28 -11.23 0.61
CA LEU A 563 -0.67 -12.29 0.95
C LEU A 563 -0.02 -13.65 1.30
N ALA A 564 1.31 -13.75 1.32
CA ALA A 564 2.00 -15.02 1.60
C ALA A 564 2.12 -15.32 3.10
N SER A 565 0.98 -15.54 3.76
CA SER A 565 0.94 -15.97 5.15
C SER A 565 1.49 -17.39 5.30
N GLN A 566 2.49 -17.58 6.18
CA GLN A 566 3.05 -18.90 6.48
C GLN A 566 2.17 -19.69 7.46
N LYS A 567 2.35 -21.02 7.50
CA LYS A 567 1.64 -21.87 8.47
C LYS A 567 1.92 -21.46 9.91
N GLU A 568 3.13 -20.99 10.22
CA GLU A 568 3.46 -20.46 11.55
C GLU A 568 2.59 -19.26 11.91
N GLN A 569 2.45 -18.28 11.02
CA GLN A 569 1.61 -17.09 11.25
C GLN A 569 0.13 -17.44 11.42
N MET A 570 -0.37 -18.45 10.67
CA MET A 570 -1.74 -18.94 10.84
C MET A 570 -1.91 -19.59 12.22
N ASN A 571 -0.96 -20.42 12.65
CA ASN A 571 -1.00 -21.04 13.97
C ASN A 571 -0.92 -20.00 15.10
N GLU A 572 -0.10 -18.97 14.95
CA GLU A 572 -0.04 -17.84 15.87
C GLU A 572 -1.37 -17.11 15.97
N ALA A 573 -1.99 -16.76 14.83
CA ALA A 573 -3.27 -16.07 14.79
C ALA A 573 -4.38 -16.91 15.45
N VAL A 574 -4.40 -18.22 15.20
CA VAL A 574 -5.36 -19.15 15.84
C VAL A 574 -5.10 -19.28 17.33
N ASN A 575 -3.83 -19.32 17.76
CA ASN A 575 -3.48 -19.37 19.18
C ASN A 575 -3.87 -18.07 19.89
N GLU A 576 -3.63 -16.92 19.26
CA GLU A 576 -4.08 -15.63 19.76
C GLU A 576 -5.60 -15.62 19.96
N LEU A 577 -6.37 -16.04 18.95
CA LEU A 577 -7.83 -16.14 19.03
C LEU A 577 -8.33 -17.13 20.11
N LYS A 578 -7.55 -18.18 20.40
CA LYS A 578 -7.84 -19.13 21.50
C LYS A 578 -7.59 -18.56 22.88
N THR A 579 -6.64 -17.63 22.99
CA THR A 579 -6.26 -17.02 24.26
C THR A 579 -7.05 -15.76 24.58
N ILE A 580 -7.52 -15.04 23.56
CA ILE A 580 -8.24 -13.78 23.71
C ILE A 580 -9.73 -14.07 23.91
N ASN A 581 -10.25 -13.59 25.06
CA ASN A 581 -11.66 -13.68 25.43
C ASN A 581 -12.20 -15.12 25.28
N ASP A 582 -13.47 -15.25 24.94
CA ASP A 582 -14.20 -16.51 24.76
C ASP A 582 -14.51 -16.81 23.28
N TYR A 583 -13.89 -16.09 22.33
CA TYR A 583 -14.17 -16.21 20.89
C TYR A 583 -14.03 -17.63 20.35
N TRP A 584 -13.00 -18.36 20.79
CA TRP A 584 -12.82 -19.75 20.37
C TRP A 584 -13.97 -20.65 20.83
N LYS A 585 -14.47 -20.43 22.05
CA LYS A 585 -15.61 -21.17 22.58
C LYS A 585 -16.88 -20.85 21.79
N ILE A 586 -17.09 -19.57 21.47
CA ILE A 586 -18.21 -19.10 20.64
C ILE A 586 -18.16 -19.74 19.24
N LEU A 587 -16.99 -19.82 18.60
CA LEU A 587 -16.84 -20.52 17.32
C LEU A 587 -17.21 -22.01 17.43
N GLN A 588 -16.82 -22.68 18.51
CA GLN A 588 -17.17 -24.08 18.74
C GLN A 588 -18.67 -24.28 18.96
N GLU A 589 -19.30 -23.41 19.75
CA GLU A 589 -20.74 -23.43 20.01
C GLU A 589 -21.54 -23.13 18.74
N LEU A 590 -21.15 -22.10 17.99
CA LEU A 590 -21.74 -21.76 16.69
C LEU A 590 -21.63 -22.91 15.69
N ASN A 591 -20.45 -23.51 15.57
CA ASN A 591 -20.24 -24.60 14.62
C ASN A 591 -21.10 -25.83 14.95
N ARG A 592 -21.23 -26.17 16.23
CA ARG A 592 -22.12 -27.25 16.70
C ARG A 592 -23.59 -26.93 16.49
N ALA A 593 -24.01 -25.68 16.71
CA ALA A 593 -25.39 -25.25 16.51
C ALA A 593 -25.79 -25.30 15.02
N LEU A 594 -24.84 -25.07 14.11
CA LEU A 594 -25.07 -25.10 12.66
C LEU A 594 -24.91 -26.48 12.01
N GLU A 595 -24.30 -27.45 12.71
CA GLU A 595 -24.07 -28.81 12.22
C GLU A 595 -25.36 -29.54 11.78
N PRO A 596 -26.48 -29.52 12.53
CA PRO A 596 -27.72 -30.19 12.14
C PRO A 596 -28.38 -29.64 10.87
N TYR A 597 -27.93 -28.48 10.39
CA TYR A 597 -28.47 -27.78 9.23
C TYR A 597 -27.52 -27.83 8.02
N ASP A 598 -26.41 -28.57 8.11
CA ASP A 598 -25.34 -28.60 7.10
C ASP A 598 -24.74 -27.21 6.82
N LEU A 599 -24.77 -26.31 7.81
CA LEU A 599 -24.22 -24.96 7.76
C LEU A 599 -22.95 -24.79 8.61
N HIS A 600 -22.43 -25.89 9.16
CA HIS A 600 -21.15 -25.91 9.86
C HIS A 600 -20.00 -25.54 8.90
N PHE A 601 -18.90 -25.05 9.46
CA PHE A 601 -17.73 -24.62 8.71
C PHE A 601 -16.47 -25.38 9.13
N GLY A 602 -15.57 -25.59 8.15
CA GLY A 602 -14.30 -26.27 8.37
C GLY A 602 -13.20 -25.34 8.89
N TYR A 603 -12.02 -25.91 9.13
CA TYR A 603 -10.85 -25.21 9.68
C TYR A 603 -10.44 -23.97 8.87
N ARG A 604 -10.61 -24.00 7.54
CA ARG A 604 -10.29 -22.84 6.67
C ARG A 604 -11.01 -21.56 7.09
N VAL A 605 -12.29 -21.66 7.44
CA VAL A 605 -13.07 -20.49 7.84
C VAL A 605 -12.53 -19.92 9.15
N VAL A 606 -12.16 -20.80 10.09
CA VAL A 606 -11.57 -20.41 11.37
C VAL A 606 -10.20 -19.76 11.17
N ASP A 607 -9.36 -20.34 10.31
CA ASP A 607 -8.05 -19.79 9.97
C ASP A 607 -8.18 -18.37 9.38
N GLU A 608 -9.17 -18.15 8.52
CA GLU A 608 -9.44 -16.86 7.89
C GLU A 608 -10.01 -15.82 8.87
N ILE A 609 -10.87 -16.23 9.79
CA ILE A 609 -11.35 -15.38 10.89
C ILE A 609 -10.19 -14.98 11.81
N ALA A 610 -9.34 -15.93 12.18
CA ALA A 610 -8.17 -15.67 13.02
C ALA A 610 -7.18 -14.72 12.34
N LEU A 611 -6.89 -14.95 11.06
CA LEU A 611 -5.99 -14.09 10.28
C LEU A 611 -6.60 -12.69 10.08
N PHE A 612 -7.91 -12.59 9.86
CA PHE A 612 -8.62 -11.31 9.82
C PHE A 612 -8.46 -10.56 11.13
N PHE A 613 -8.66 -11.23 12.26
CA PHE A 613 -8.55 -10.61 13.58
C PHE A 613 -7.14 -10.07 13.85
N LYS A 614 -6.10 -10.87 13.55
CA LYS A 614 -4.70 -10.45 13.66
C LYS A 614 -4.40 -9.25 12.75
N ASN A 615 -4.79 -9.32 11.47
CA ASN A 615 -4.58 -8.25 10.51
C ASN A 615 -5.30 -6.95 10.90
N ALA A 616 -6.50 -7.04 11.47
CA ALA A 616 -7.25 -5.89 11.97
C ALA A 616 -6.47 -5.18 13.09
N LYS A 617 -5.95 -5.93 14.07
CA LYS A 617 -5.15 -5.38 15.16
C LYS A 617 -3.85 -4.73 14.68
N GLU A 618 -3.14 -5.38 13.77
CA GLU A 618 -1.91 -4.84 13.19
C GLU A 618 -2.17 -3.53 12.44
N SER A 619 -3.19 -3.52 11.57
CA SER A 619 -3.52 -2.35 10.75
C SER A 619 -4.08 -1.19 11.59
N GLY A 620 -4.84 -1.52 12.63
CA GLY A 620 -5.33 -0.57 13.62
C GLY A 620 -4.22 0.03 14.48
N GLY A 621 -3.24 -0.79 14.89
CA GLY A 621 -2.04 -0.33 15.60
C GLY A 621 -1.16 0.63 14.79
N LYS A 622 -1.21 0.54 13.45
CA LYS A 622 -0.57 1.49 12.52
C LYS A 622 -1.40 2.75 12.24
N GLY A 623 -2.63 2.84 12.77
CA GLY A 623 -3.52 3.98 12.56
C GLY A 623 -4.12 4.08 11.16
N ILE A 624 -4.10 2.99 10.37
CA ILE A 624 -4.66 2.97 9.00
C ILE A 624 -6.19 2.85 9.05
N ILE A 625 -6.67 2.01 9.97
CA ILE A 625 -8.08 1.70 10.17
C ILE A 625 -8.43 1.77 11.67
N GLU A 626 -9.72 1.76 11.99
CA GLU A 626 -10.21 1.80 13.37
C GLU A 626 -11.41 0.87 13.55
N PHE A 627 -11.41 0.12 14.64
CA PHE A 627 -12.55 -0.65 15.13
C PHE A 627 -12.90 -0.15 16.54
N GLU A 628 -14.17 -0.23 16.93
CA GLU A 628 -14.66 0.16 18.25
C GLU A 628 -14.11 -0.75 19.35
N SER A 629 -14.00 -2.05 19.08
CA SER A 629 -13.51 -3.05 20.03
C SER A 629 -13.08 -4.35 19.34
N ASP A 630 -12.37 -5.20 20.07
CA ASP A 630 -12.06 -6.59 19.64
C ASP A 630 -13.33 -7.39 19.27
N ASP A 631 -14.44 -7.17 20.00
CA ASP A 631 -15.73 -7.80 19.69
C ASP A 631 -16.26 -7.39 18.31
N GLU A 632 -15.99 -6.15 17.86
CA GLU A 632 -16.43 -5.67 16.54
C GLU A 632 -15.63 -6.35 15.42
N ILE A 633 -14.31 -6.52 15.62
CA ILE A 633 -13.45 -7.23 14.67
C ILE A 633 -13.95 -8.66 14.47
N PHE A 634 -14.24 -9.36 15.57
CA PHE A 634 -14.74 -10.73 15.53
C PHE A 634 -16.15 -10.83 14.92
N ASP A 635 -17.04 -9.91 15.28
CA ASP A 635 -18.40 -9.81 14.73
C ASP A 635 -18.39 -9.63 13.20
N LEU A 636 -17.63 -8.67 12.68
CA LEU A 636 -17.52 -8.43 11.24
C LEU A 636 -16.89 -9.61 10.51
N ALA A 637 -15.92 -10.31 11.13
CA ALA A 637 -15.36 -11.53 10.56
C ALA A 637 -16.41 -12.64 10.40
N LEU A 638 -17.28 -12.84 11.40
CA LEU A 638 -18.40 -13.79 11.32
C LEU A 638 -19.40 -13.38 10.25
N LEU A 639 -19.79 -12.10 10.24
CA LEU A 639 -20.70 -11.52 9.26
C LEU A 639 -20.23 -11.77 7.83
N MET A 640 -18.95 -11.55 7.53
CA MET A 640 -18.42 -11.65 6.17
C MET A 640 -18.06 -13.08 5.73
N LYS A 641 -17.96 -14.05 6.66
CA LYS A 641 -17.50 -15.42 6.36
C LYS A 641 -18.49 -16.53 6.62
N VAL A 642 -19.30 -16.41 7.67
CA VAL A 642 -20.23 -17.46 8.06
C VAL A 642 -21.59 -17.19 7.41
N LEU A 643 -22.10 -15.95 7.56
CA LEU A 643 -23.44 -15.59 7.10
C LEU A 643 -23.65 -15.64 5.57
N PRO A 644 -22.66 -15.42 4.67
CA PRO A 644 -22.88 -15.53 3.23
C PRO A 644 -23.42 -16.89 2.76
N LYS A 645 -23.16 -17.96 3.54
CA LYS A 645 -23.64 -19.32 3.24
C LYS A 645 -25.15 -19.50 3.49
N PHE A 646 -25.78 -18.54 4.17
CA PHE A 646 -27.19 -18.60 4.53
C PHE A 646 -28.03 -18.11 3.34
N HIS A 647 -28.50 -19.08 2.55
CA HIS A 647 -29.47 -18.85 1.49
C HIS A 647 -30.52 -19.97 1.47
N GLY A 648 -31.77 -19.61 1.25
CA GLY A 648 -32.86 -20.57 1.10
C GLY A 648 -34.19 -20.10 1.66
N ASN A 649 -35.11 -21.05 1.75
CA ASN A 649 -36.46 -20.81 2.24
C ASN A 649 -36.55 -20.85 3.78
N ARG A 650 -37.72 -20.47 4.28
CA ARG A 650 -38.05 -20.49 5.72
C ARG A 650 -37.70 -21.78 6.45
N LYS A 651 -38.06 -22.93 5.87
CA LYS A 651 -37.85 -24.25 6.50
C LYS A 651 -36.36 -24.54 6.76
N LYS A 652 -35.48 -24.05 5.89
CA LYS A 652 -34.04 -24.26 5.98
C LYS A 652 -33.37 -23.26 6.92
N LEU A 653 -33.75 -21.98 6.88
CA LEU A 653 -32.98 -20.91 7.52
C LEU A 653 -33.51 -20.41 8.86
N GLU A 654 -34.81 -20.53 9.16
CA GLU A 654 -35.39 -19.89 10.37
C GLU A 654 -34.68 -20.30 11.66
N LYS A 655 -34.51 -21.62 11.87
CA LYS A 655 -33.86 -22.15 13.06
C LYS A 655 -32.38 -21.79 13.15
N PRO A 656 -31.54 -22.06 12.11
CA PRO A 656 -30.13 -21.68 12.20
C PRO A 656 -29.92 -20.17 12.35
N LEU A 657 -30.75 -19.30 11.73
CA LEU A 657 -30.69 -17.85 11.98
C LEU A 657 -31.01 -17.49 13.44
N LYS A 658 -32.01 -18.15 14.06
CA LYS A 658 -32.30 -17.96 15.48
C LYS A 658 -31.15 -18.42 16.38
N GLU A 659 -30.48 -19.52 16.06
CA GLU A 659 -29.30 -19.97 16.81
C GLU A 659 -28.13 -18.97 16.71
N VAL A 660 -27.87 -18.40 15.53
CA VAL A 660 -26.89 -17.32 15.37
C VAL A 660 -27.30 -16.10 16.21
N LEU A 661 -28.58 -15.70 16.16
CA LEU A 661 -29.06 -14.54 16.92
C LEU A 661 -28.91 -14.72 18.43
N LYS A 662 -29.17 -15.93 18.96
CA LYS A 662 -28.97 -16.27 20.38
C LYS A 662 -27.51 -16.07 20.80
N LEU A 663 -26.57 -16.43 19.94
CA LEU A 663 -25.13 -16.26 20.21
C LEU A 663 -24.68 -14.79 20.14
N CYS A 664 -25.43 -13.93 19.47
CA CYS A 664 -25.14 -12.50 19.40
C CYS A 664 -25.64 -11.70 20.62
N LEU A 665 -26.51 -12.27 21.45
CA LEU A 665 -27.08 -11.59 22.61
C LEU A 665 -26.03 -11.32 23.67
N ASP A 666 -26.13 -10.17 24.32
CA ASP A 666 -25.42 -9.94 25.58
C ASP A 666 -26.09 -10.75 26.71
N GLY A 667 -25.31 -11.17 27.71
CA GLY A 667 -25.76 -12.07 28.79
C GLY A 667 -26.90 -11.51 29.66
N ASN A 668 -27.11 -10.19 29.60
CA ASN A 668 -28.18 -9.49 30.33
C ASN A 668 -29.41 -9.17 29.45
N SER A 669 -29.45 -9.62 28.21
CA SER A 669 -30.52 -9.29 27.27
C SER A 669 -31.86 -9.94 27.68
N PRO A 670 -32.97 -9.18 27.76
CA PRO A 670 -34.28 -9.72 28.08
C PRO A 670 -34.96 -10.42 26.87
N LEU A 671 -34.25 -10.56 25.75
CA LEU A 671 -34.83 -10.92 24.47
C LEU A 671 -34.96 -12.44 24.30
N ASP A 672 -36.21 -12.92 24.20
CA ASP A 672 -36.48 -14.33 23.88
C ASP A 672 -36.57 -14.54 22.35
N VAL A 673 -35.49 -15.06 21.79
CA VAL A 673 -35.33 -15.31 20.35
C VAL A 673 -36.30 -16.40 19.84
N GLU A 674 -36.74 -17.33 20.70
CA GLU A 674 -37.57 -18.44 20.26
C GLU A 674 -38.95 -17.95 19.80
N TYR A 675 -39.51 -16.96 20.51
CA TYR A 675 -40.82 -16.36 20.25
C TYR A 675 -40.78 -15.08 19.40
N LEU A 676 -39.65 -14.78 18.76
CA LEU A 676 -39.51 -13.59 17.91
C LEU A 676 -40.51 -13.63 16.74
N LYS A 677 -41.35 -12.59 16.63
CA LYS A 677 -42.35 -12.40 15.55
C LYS A 677 -42.00 -11.20 14.68
N LEU A 678 -42.60 -11.13 13.49
CA LEU A 678 -42.37 -10.07 12.50
C LEU A 678 -42.57 -8.66 13.06
N ASP A 679 -43.62 -8.43 13.85
CA ASP A 679 -43.89 -7.08 14.40
C ASP A 679 -42.76 -6.58 15.32
N ARG A 680 -42.26 -7.46 16.21
CA ARG A 680 -41.15 -7.14 17.11
C ARG A 680 -39.84 -6.97 16.33
N LEU A 681 -39.60 -7.79 15.30
CA LEU A 681 -38.46 -7.65 14.39
C LEU A 681 -38.43 -6.27 13.72
N LEU A 682 -39.56 -5.82 13.19
CA LEU A 682 -39.69 -4.52 12.55
C LEU A 682 -39.48 -3.37 13.53
N GLU A 683 -39.99 -3.49 14.75
CA GLU A 683 -39.77 -2.51 15.83
C GLU A 683 -38.28 -2.40 16.18
N MET A 684 -37.61 -3.54 16.35
CA MET A 684 -36.17 -3.58 16.67
C MET A 684 -35.31 -2.98 15.56
N LEU A 685 -35.62 -3.28 14.29
CA LEU A 685 -34.89 -2.72 13.16
C LEU A 685 -35.11 -1.21 13.02
N LYS A 686 -36.30 -0.69 13.36
CA LYS A 686 -36.59 0.75 13.36
C LYS A 686 -35.87 1.49 14.49
N ASN A 687 -35.80 0.89 15.67
CA ASN A 687 -35.17 1.48 16.86
C ASN A 687 -33.76 0.93 17.12
N TRP A 688 -33.04 0.57 16.06
CA TRP A 688 -31.78 -0.16 16.14
C TRP A 688 -30.74 0.52 17.04
N GLU A 689 -30.65 1.86 17.02
CA GLU A 689 -29.67 2.58 17.83
C GLU A 689 -29.77 2.32 19.34
N LYS A 690 -30.96 2.01 19.85
CA LYS A 690 -31.18 1.64 21.25
C LYS A 690 -31.11 0.14 21.44
N GLU A 691 -31.71 -0.62 20.53
CA GLU A 691 -31.81 -2.08 20.63
C GLU A 691 -30.46 -2.78 20.42
N GLN A 692 -29.49 -2.14 19.76
CA GLN A 692 -28.14 -2.67 19.58
C GLN A 692 -27.39 -2.87 20.90
N GLU A 693 -27.77 -2.19 21.98
CA GLU A 693 -27.17 -2.39 23.33
C GLU A 693 -27.46 -3.79 23.90
N ASN A 694 -28.51 -4.46 23.39
CA ASN A 694 -28.87 -5.82 23.80
C ASN A 694 -27.99 -6.91 23.17
N PHE A 695 -27.08 -6.53 22.27
CA PHE A 695 -26.26 -7.44 21.48
C PHE A 695 -24.78 -7.18 21.70
N ARG A 696 -24.04 -8.24 21.99
CA ARG A 696 -22.57 -8.23 21.96
C ARG A 696 -22.04 -8.12 20.54
N PHE A 697 -22.62 -8.89 19.62
CA PHE A 697 -22.27 -8.90 18.19
C PHE A 697 -23.34 -8.18 17.37
N LYS A 698 -23.26 -6.85 17.35
CA LYS A 698 -24.27 -5.94 16.82
C LYS A 698 -24.48 -6.09 15.31
N HIS A 699 -23.40 -6.17 14.53
CA HIS A 699 -23.45 -6.21 13.06
C HIS A 699 -24.05 -7.51 12.55
N THR A 700 -23.60 -8.66 13.09
CA THR A 700 -24.19 -9.97 12.79
C THR A 700 -25.64 -10.02 13.23
N ALA A 701 -25.97 -9.56 14.44
CA ALA A 701 -27.36 -9.53 14.91
C ALA A 701 -28.27 -8.72 13.98
N ARG A 702 -27.85 -7.51 13.60
CA ARG A 702 -28.63 -6.65 12.69
C ARG A 702 -28.90 -7.34 11.36
N LYS A 703 -27.89 -8.00 10.78
CA LYS A 703 -28.06 -8.73 9.52
C LYS A 703 -28.99 -9.93 9.68
N VAL A 704 -28.84 -10.71 10.75
CA VAL A 704 -29.73 -11.85 11.03
C VAL A 704 -31.19 -11.40 11.18
N LEU A 705 -31.44 -10.30 11.89
CA LEU A 705 -32.79 -9.74 12.04
C LEU A 705 -33.39 -9.32 10.68
N ARG A 706 -32.58 -8.73 9.78
CA ARG A 706 -33.02 -8.42 8.40
C ARG A 706 -33.33 -9.68 7.60
N MET A 707 -32.47 -10.70 7.65
CA MET A 707 -32.72 -11.97 6.97
C MET A 707 -33.98 -12.68 7.51
N LEU A 708 -34.21 -12.63 8.82
CA LEU A 708 -35.45 -13.14 9.42
C LEU A 708 -36.68 -12.35 8.96
N ARG A 709 -36.58 -11.02 8.79
CA ARG A 709 -37.64 -10.18 8.21
C ARG A 709 -38.00 -10.67 6.80
N GLU A 710 -37.02 -10.77 5.91
CA GLU A 710 -37.21 -11.24 4.53
C GLU A 710 -37.82 -12.64 4.49
N LEU A 711 -37.36 -13.52 5.36
CA LEU A 711 -37.87 -14.88 5.48
C LEU A 711 -39.35 -14.94 5.89
N TYR A 712 -39.80 -13.99 6.71
CA TYR A 712 -41.19 -13.89 7.15
C TYR A 712 -42.09 -13.14 6.17
N GLU A 713 -41.55 -12.17 5.43
CA GLU A 713 -42.29 -11.39 4.42
C GLU A 713 -42.39 -12.11 3.07
N ILE A 714 -41.28 -12.68 2.60
CA ILE A 714 -41.11 -13.21 1.23
C ILE A 714 -41.02 -14.74 1.23
N GLY A 715 -40.69 -15.36 2.37
CA GLY A 715 -40.53 -16.82 2.48
C GLY A 715 -39.16 -17.34 2.03
N PHE A 716 -38.29 -16.45 1.57
CA PHE A 716 -36.92 -16.70 1.13
C PHE A 716 -36.02 -15.58 1.65
N ALA A 717 -34.79 -15.93 2.03
CA ALA A 717 -33.77 -14.97 2.43
C ALA A 717 -32.41 -15.38 1.86
N SER A 718 -31.61 -14.38 1.54
CA SER A 718 -30.20 -14.51 1.17
C SER A 718 -29.38 -13.52 1.97
N PHE A 719 -28.09 -13.83 2.17
CA PHE A 719 -27.16 -12.86 2.71
C PHE A 719 -27.01 -11.64 1.81
N SER A 720 -27.06 -11.88 0.51
CA SER A 720 -27.09 -10.87 -0.53
C SER A 720 -28.50 -10.28 -0.64
#